data_AF-A0A847PPF1-F1
#
_entry.id   AF-A0A847PPF1-F1
#
_cell.length_a   1.000
_cell.length_b   1.000
_cell.length_c   1.000
_cell.angle_alpha   90.00
_cell.angle_beta   90.00
_cell.angle_gamma   90.00
#
_symmetry.space_group_name_H-M   'P 1'
#
loop_
_entity.id
_entity.type
_entity.pdbx_description
1 polymer ?
#
loop_
_entity_poly.entity_id
_entity_poly.type
_entity_poly.pdbx_seq_one_letter_code
_entity_poly.pdbx_strand_id
1 'polypeptide(L)'
;MKNLRISKILAIVLITVLGLFVLTACSYDVQLFGDVDFEKSPFKHITNGGKGGEEPYNISAITGATLTVEGPAIKNSVPLSTKELENQNEGLVRGFYKDKAGKAVYEGLDVYYLLNNMSEGDNGIILTDTAYKVIFKNDNRETIAELTIEDIKKAHNEKQPVIIAYGVANKDQSLVAPFVFSGANKGEHTIGYVKELNNEDGCLKLVYNYTKYGKNKQYKKFDNCAYIYVVEESAPGFKHSKTSGEAYANPNIANYVISISGKSIGYELNFTVEELEALVEYDKKGNIKEGGLGYREHYSLANNTYWYVNEYEGLDLYKLLRYVGMPSAEEFGEDAKDTYVTFYAADGFTSAEKFNIETLASPENFGFYQKNSADFDDGTYVSTNADLVDTGYPILLAYGVNSYPYTIKPSDPGYISGISNNGGPMRVIFGKAEYGHANGSNQIQYLSDIAIGPKYAYSTHAYTPVKEQKDLADNELKVIVNNVDGSVLINENYTVADIEDVLYGEDVSSNQIKAAKIKGVYEAKKGKGYKSDVYEGINLEYFLQEIIGIPGTNGTVVFSDGKNKLEIELTDLFTGGFNAEKGISDQKAMIAFAKNGSPLVPDEKSKGYVDKIILNPLIESNPATYEVDNSGGPLAIIIPSTSLKKSDAKSVMNVTSITVNVEPDQYAHLEGEAAKLASNTIKFYGEGVNAAKTYKVSDIEGMQKMAETLDFDILTKKGMSKERYRGIGIYDLLLDVGLRYNAHEVIVHSSDGSKQTFPLGDLRGDEKGKALLAFGQGDVKKAIKIGAPLNKNTGGPLKLVVPQKDKNDLNGQRCIKDVVAVEVTAIEIKSWAHLGRDVYAEFLDYEFELVVKNDKQEVKKTIKLKDLEAMTDLVERTNYSVLEIGTCEGINLWGLIMHYAADVPGIKDPVSVTAYASDNYSKDYLSIFGMDALKNGVVDGDGNRKPIIICYAINGYPLVEKEDHEGYTGLVKNAYGPLRFITETNQGAAIKYAKKVVVTVKGSDEIKLK
;
A
#
# COMPACT_ATOMS: atom_id res chain seq x y z
N MET A 1 -24.89 4.70 88.70
CA MET A 1 -26.33 4.39 88.61
C MET A 1 -26.73 4.49 87.15
N LYS A 2 -27.02 3.36 86.50
CA LYS A 2 -28.37 2.98 86.03
C LYS A 2 -28.94 4.03 85.06
N ASN A 3 -28.99 3.80 83.75
CA ASN A 3 -29.72 2.78 82.97
C ASN A 3 -30.92 3.43 82.25
N LEU A 4 -31.15 2.93 81.04
CA LEU A 4 -32.45 2.83 80.35
C LEU A 4 -33.05 4.12 79.73
N ARG A 5 -32.92 4.25 78.40
CA ARG A 5 -34.04 4.09 77.42
C ARG A 5 -33.62 4.60 76.03
N ILE A 6 -32.98 3.73 75.24
CA ILE A 6 -32.92 3.86 73.77
C ILE A 6 -33.18 2.46 73.21
N SER A 7 -34.45 2.08 73.01
CA SER A 7 -34.75 0.81 72.31
C SER A 7 -36.12 0.73 71.62
N LYS A 8 -36.82 1.84 71.32
CA LYS A 8 -38.12 1.75 70.63
C LYS A 8 -38.37 2.68 69.44
N ILE A 9 -37.42 3.53 69.05
CA ILE A 9 -37.60 4.41 67.86
C ILE A 9 -36.74 3.97 66.67
N LEU A 10 -35.67 3.19 66.87
CA LEU A 10 -34.84 2.69 65.75
C LEU A 10 -35.44 1.49 65.00
N ALA A 11 -36.39 0.76 65.58
CA ALA A 11 -36.93 -0.46 64.97
C ALA A 11 -38.02 -0.21 63.90
N ILE A 12 -38.66 0.97 63.91
CA ILE A 12 -39.74 1.28 62.95
C ILE A 12 -39.20 2.06 61.74
N VAL A 13 -38.12 2.82 61.90
CA VAL A 13 -37.47 3.53 60.76
C VAL A 13 -36.59 2.58 59.94
N LEU A 14 -35.97 1.55 60.54
CA LEU A 14 -35.19 0.58 59.77
C LEU A 14 -36.04 -0.34 58.88
N ILE A 15 -37.30 -0.62 59.26
CA ILE A 15 -38.21 -1.44 58.45
C ILE A 15 -38.85 -0.63 57.30
N THR A 16 -38.94 0.69 57.45
CA THR A 16 -39.50 1.56 56.38
C THR A 16 -38.42 2.02 55.38
N VAL A 17 -37.14 2.04 55.77
CA VAL A 17 -36.02 2.36 54.86
C VAL A 17 -35.45 1.10 54.17
N LEU A 18 -35.59 -0.11 54.74
CA LEU A 18 -35.32 -1.36 53.99
C LEU A 18 -36.44 -1.74 53.01
N GLY A 19 -37.65 -1.19 53.16
CA GLY A 19 -38.80 -1.48 52.30
C GLY A 19 -38.88 -0.68 50.99
N LEU A 20 -37.97 0.27 50.75
CA LEU A 20 -38.02 1.17 49.59
C LEU A 20 -36.74 1.16 48.72
N PHE A 21 -35.76 0.31 49.03
CA PHE A 21 -34.56 0.07 48.20
C PHE A 21 -34.42 -1.39 47.74
N VAL A 22 -35.52 -2.15 47.72
CA VAL A 22 -35.62 -3.43 47.01
C VAL A 22 -36.58 -3.28 45.83
N LEU A 23 -36.32 -2.31 44.96
CA LEU A 23 -36.58 -2.51 43.53
C LEU A 23 -35.31 -3.15 42.98
N THR A 24 -35.20 -4.46 43.24
CA THR A 24 -34.33 -5.33 42.47
C THR A 24 -34.55 -4.99 41.00
N ALA A 25 -33.51 -4.52 40.32
CA ALA A 25 -33.38 -4.73 38.90
C ALA A 25 -33.41 -6.26 38.72
N CYS A 26 -34.62 -6.83 38.62
CA CYS A 26 -34.80 -8.19 38.19
C CYS A 26 -34.26 -8.20 36.77
N SER A 27 -33.02 -8.66 36.60
CA SER A 27 -32.50 -9.06 35.30
C SER A 27 -33.54 -9.97 34.68
N TYR A 28 -34.11 -9.55 33.56
CA TYR A 28 -35.01 -10.43 32.83
C TYR A 28 -34.13 -11.36 32.00
N ASP A 29 -34.46 -12.65 31.96
CA ASP A 29 -33.76 -13.57 31.08
C ASP A 29 -34.41 -13.57 29.69
N VAL A 30 -33.60 -13.62 28.64
CA VAL A 30 -34.05 -13.83 27.26
C VAL A 30 -34.64 -15.23 27.16
N GLN A 31 -35.80 -15.34 26.50
CA GLN A 31 -36.45 -16.62 26.21
C GLN A 31 -36.44 -16.84 24.70
N LEU A 32 -35.66 -17.82 24.24
CA LEU A 32 -35.57 -18.20 22.83
C LEU A 32 -36.72 -19.13 22.43
N PHE A 33 -37.14 -19.04 21.17
CA PHE A 33 -38.08 -19.97 20.56
C PHE A 33 -37.31 -21.15 19.94
N GLY A 34 -37.82 -22.38 20.12
CA GLY A 34 -37.29 -23.58 19.46
C GLY A 34 -38.02 -23.88 18.15
N ASP A 35 -37.40 -24.67 17.28
CA ASP A 35 -37.99 -25.19 16.02
C ASP A 35 -38.57 -24.10 15.10
N VAL A 36 -37.90 -22.96 15.02
CA VAL A 36 -38.29 -21.83 14.17
C VAL A 36 -37.89 -22.10 12.71
N ASP A 37 -38.84 -21.97 11.79
CA ASP A 37 -38.57 -21.94 10.35
C ASP A 37 -38.13 -20.53 9.94
N PHE A 38 -36.82 -20.39 9.69
CA PHE A 38 -36.23 -19.12 9.26
C PHE A 38 -36.29 -18.89 7.75
N GLU A 39 -36.51 -19.93 6.92
CA GLU A 39 -36.49 -19.77 5.45
C GLU A 39 -37.62 -18.88 4.95
N LYS A 40 -38.80 -19.01 5.56
CA LYS A 40 -40.02 -18.26 5.17
C LYS A 40 -40.43 -17.24 6.23
N SER A 41 -39.48 -16.81 7.06
CA SER A 41 -39.79 -15.96 8.20
C SER A 41 -40.41 -14.62 7.77
N PRO A 42 -41.55 -14.20 8.35
CA PRO A 42 -42.14 -12.89 8.09
C PRO A 42 -41.36 -11.72 8.74
N PHE A 43 -40.27 -12.02 9.47
CA PHE A 43 -39.36 -11.01 10.00
C PHE A 43 -38.35 -10.52 8.95
N LYS A 44 -38.14 -11.28 7.86
CA LYS A 44 -37.13 -11.00 6.84
C LYS A 44 -37.63 -10.07 5.73
N HIS A 45 -36.73 -9.24 5.20
CA HIS A 45 -36.97 -8.44 4.00
C HIS A 45 -37.02 -9.31 2.75
N ILE A 46 -36.15 -10.31 2.64
CA ILE A 46 -36.08 -11.21 1.47
C ILE A 46 -37.38 -12.01 1.23
N THR A 47 -38.23 -12.14 2.25
CA THR A 47 -39.55 -12.79 2.16
C THR A 47 -40.70 -11.79 2.00
N ASN A 48 -40.40 -10.51 1.77
CA ASN A 48 -41.36 -9.39 1.76
C ASN A 48 -42.19 -9.32 3.06
N GLY A 49 -41.60 -9.66 4.21
CA GLY A 49 -42.32 -9.75 5.48
C GLY A 49 -43.47 -10.78 5.47
N GLY A 50 -43.38 -11.80 4.61
CA GLY A 50 -44.40 -12.83 4.43
C GLY A 50 -45.66 -12.37 3.66
N LYS A 51 -45.64 -11.20 3.01
CA LYS A 51 -46.77 -10.66 2.24
C LYS A 51 -46.64 -10.99 0.75
N GLY A 52 -47.74 -11.42 0.12
CA GLY A 52 -47.83 -11.54 -1.34
C GLY A 52 -48.37 -10.26 -1.98
N GLY A 53 -47.84 -9.87 -3.16
CA GLY A 53 -48.30 -8.69 -3.91
C GLY A 53 -47.24 -7.60 -4.01
N GLU A 54 -47.65 -6.33 -3.88
CA GLU A 54 -46.73 -5.18 -3.83
C GLU A 54 -45.60 -5.43 -2.81
N GLU A 55 -44.40 -4.88 -3.07
CA GLU A 55 -43.20 -5.03 -2.22
C GLU A 55 -43.07 -3.83 -1.27
N PRO A 56 -43.83 -3.75 -0.16
CA PRO A 56 -43.79 -2.59 0.73
C PRO A 56 -42.44 -2.40 1.41
N TYR A 57 -41.57 -3.41 1.39
CA TYR A 57 -40.25 -3.36 2.01
C TYR A 57 -39.13 -3.08 1.02
N ASN A 58 -39.44 -2.60 -0.20
CA ASN A 58 -38.48 -2.21 -1.25
C ASN A 58 -37.23 -3.10 -1.26
N ILE A 59 -37.44 -4.38 -1.58
CA ILE A 59 -36.49 -5.46 -1.32
C ILE A 59 -35.11 -5.10 -1.88
N SER A 60 -35.04 -4.51 -3.08
CA SER A 60 -33.79 -4.09 -3.71
C SER A 60 -33.02 -3.02 -2.93
N ALA A 61 -33.69 -1.99 -2.40
CA ALA A 61 -33.03 -0.91 -1.66
C ALA A 61 -32.65 -1.33 -0.23
N ILE A 62 -33.53 -2.07 0.46
CA ILE A 62 -33.29 -2.47 1.85
C ILE A 62 -32.29 -3.64 1.94
N THR A 63 -32.37 -4.62 1.04
CA THR A 63 -31.44 -5.74 1.08
C THR A 63 -30.02 -5.37 0.62
N GLY A 64 -29.85 -4.20 0.00
CA GLY A 64 -28.55 -3.59 -0.31
C GLY A 64 -27.92 -2.80 0.85
N ALA A 65 -28.62 -2.56 1.95
CA ALA A 65 -28.05 -1.93 3.14
C ALA A 65 -26.96 -2.82 3.76
N THR A 66 -25.84 -2.24 4.19
CA THR A 66 -24.67 -2.99 4.65
C THR A 66 -24.39 -2.82 6.14
N LEU A 67 -24.24 -3.94 6.86
CA LEU A 67 -23.52 -4.03 8.14
C LEU A 67 -22.04 -4.19 7.84
N THR A 68 -21.18 -3.31 8.34
CA THR A 68 -19.73 -3.46 8.14
C THR A 68 -19.04 -3.95 9.41
N VAL A 69 -18.32 -5.07 9.31
CA VAL A 69 -17.42 -5.55 10.36
C VAL A 69 -16.02 -5.04 10.04
N GLU A 70 -15.49 -4.15 10.87
CA GLU A 70 -14.20 -3.48 10.62
C GLU A 70 -13.39 -3.31 11.92
N GLY A 71 -12.18 -2.77 11.83
CA GLY A 71 -11.38 -2.41 12.99
C GLY A 71 -10.02 -3.10 13.06
N PRO A 72 -9.21 -2.74 14.07
CA PRO A 72 -7.81 -3.16 14.13
C PRO A 72 -7.63 -4.64 14.51
N ALA A 73 -8.64 -5.27 15.10
CA ALA A 73 -8.56 -6.66 15.55
C ALA A 73 -9.24 -7.65 14.61
N ILE A 74 -9.39 -7.29 13.33
CA ILE A 74 -9.81 -8.20 12.26
C ILE A 74 -8.84 -8.10 11.06
N LYS A 75 -8.77 -9.18 10.27
CA LYS A 75 -7.85 -9.24 9.13
C LYS A 75 -8.27 -8.42 7.92
N ASN A 76 -9.56 -8.17 7.70
CA ASN A 76 -10.10 -7.40 6.58
C ASN A 76 -11.40 -6.74 7.01
N SER A 77 -11.68 -5.53 6.52
CA SER A 77 -13.02 -4.95 6.65
C SER A 77 -14.00 -5.72 5.76
N VAL A 78 -15.12 -6.15 6.34
CA VAL A 78 -16.11 -7.00 5.67
C VAL A 78 -17.47 -6.30 5.67
N PRO A 79 -17.90 -5.73 4.53
CA PRO A 79 -19.28 -5.30 4.36
C PRO A 79 -20.17 -6.53 4.14
N LEU A 80 -21.28 -6.61 4.88
CA LEU A 80 -22.31 -7.64 4.78
C LEU A 80 -23.64 -6.98 4.44
N SER A 81 -24.23 -7.33 3.30
CA SER A 81 -25.57 -6.86 2.98
C SER A 81 -26.62 -7.47 3.93
N THR A 82 -27.72 -6.75 4.17
CA THR A 82 -28.88 -7.30 4.89
C THR A 82 -29.38 -8.58 4.20
N LYS A 83 -29.27 -8.68 2.87
CA LYS A 83 -29.58 -9.92 2.14
C LYS A 83 -28.73 -11.10 2.61
N GLU A 84 -27.43 -10.91 2.72
CA GLU A 84 -26.48 -11.96 3.10
C GLU A 84 -26.68 -12.41 4.55
N LEU A 85 -27.01 -11.48 5.43
CA LEU A 85 -27.41 -11.78 6.82
C LEU A 85 -28.72 -12.57 6.88
N GLU A 86 -29.73 -12.17 6.12
CA GLU A 86 -31.04 -12.82 6.13
C GLU A 86 -31.08 -14.16 5.39
N ASN A 87 -30.20 -14.38 4.42
CA ASN A 87 -30.08 -15.67 3.74
C ASN A 87 -29.43 -16.76 4.61
N GLN A 88 -28.82 -16.39 5.75
CA GLN A 88 -28.37 -17.39 6.72
C GLN A 88 -29.57 -18.09 7.37
N ASN A 89 -29.45 -19.39 7.61
CA ASN A 89 -30.33 -20.13 8.52
C ASN A 89 -29.58 -20.50 9.80
N GLU A 90 -28.30 -20.82 9.68
CA GLU A 90 -27.43 -21.08 10.81
C GLU A 90 -27.09 -19.78 11.55
N GLY A 91 -27.01 -19.87 12.89
CA GLY A 91 -26.75 -18.70 13.74
C GLY A 91 -27.94 -17.77 13.95
N LEU A 92 -29.06 -17.95 13.22
CA LEU A 92 -30.28 -17.19 13.44
C LEU A 92 -30.98 -17.61 14.73
N VAL A 93 -31.53 -16.62 15.43
CA VAL A 93 -32.29 -16.83 16.66
C VAL A 93 -33.53 -15.93 16.68
N ARG A 94 -34.60 -16.44 17.28
CA ARG A 94 -35.80 -15.68 17.62
C ARG A 94 -36.00 -15.74 19.13
N GLY A 95 -36.31 -14.62 19.76
CA GLY A 95 -36.49 -14.59 21.21
C GLY A 95 -37.19 -13.36 21.74
N PHE A 96 -37.59 -13.43 23.01
CA PHE A 96 -38.10 -12.29 23.75
C PHE A 96 -36.96 -11.44 24.32
N TYR A 97 -36.92 -10.17 23.92
CA TYR A 97 -36.01 -9.17 24.47
C TYR A 97 -36.79 -7.98 25.05
N LYS A 98 -36.17 -7.28 26.00
CA LYS A 98 -36.79 -6.15 26.69
C LYS A 98 -35.84 -4.97 26.82
N ASP A 99 -36.28 -3.80 26.38
CA ASP A 99 -35.62 -2.53 26.63
C ASP A 99 -36.56 -1.56 27.38
N LYS A 100 -36.27 -0.26 27.35
CA LYS A 100 -37.18 0.74 27.92
C LYS A 100 -38.45 0.98 27.09
N ALA A 101 -38.45 0.63 25.80
CA ALA A 101 -39.64 0.73 24.95
C ALA A 101 -40.62 -0.41 25.23
N GLY A 102 -40.13 -1.57 25.66
CA GLY A 102 -40.98 -2.67 26.14
C GLY A 102 -40.39 -4.04 25.93
N LYS A 103 -41.22 -5.08 26.09
CA LYS A 103 -40.86 -6.48 25.78
C LYS A 103 -41.52 -6.87 24.45
N ALA A 104 -40.71 -7.27 23.48
CA ALA A 104 -41.12 -7.69 22.14
C ALA A 104 -40.35 -8.95 21.70
N VAL A 105 -40.77 -9.55 20.59
CA VAL A 105 -40.06 -10.67 19.96
C VAL A 105 -39.17 -10.09 18.86
N TYR A 106 -37.90 -10.49 18.84
CA TYR A 106 -36.95 -10.09 17.82
C TYR A 106 -36.37 -11.32 17.14
N GLU A 107 -36.02 -11.17 15.87
CA GLU A 107 -35.33 -12.18 15.07
C GLU A 107 -34.10 -11.56 14.41
N GLY A 108 -32.97 -12.29 14.46
CA GLY A 108 -31.69 -11.78 14.02
C GLY A 108 -30.58 -12.83 14.02
N LEU A 109 -29.40 -12.40 13.58
CA LEU A 109 -28.18 -13.22 13.62
C LEU A 109 -27.48 -13.05 14.98
N ASP A 110 -27.08 -14.17 15.59
CA ASP A 110 -26.21 -14.17 16.76
C ASP A 110 -24.82 -13.62 16.44
N VAL A 111 -24.40 -12.56 17.15
CA VAL A 111 -23.09 -11.94 16.97
C VAL A 111 -21.95 -12.91 17.28
N TYR A 112 -22.15 -13.86 18.21
CA TYR A 112 -21.13 -14.89 18.45
C TYR A 112 -20.89 -15.74 17.20
N TYR A 113 -21.97 -16.15 16.53
CA TYR A 113 -21.90 -16.90 15.28
C TYR A 113 -21.27 -16.05 14.16
N LEU A 114 -21.69 -14.80 14.02
CA LEU A 114 -21.11 -13.86 13.05
C LEU A 114 -19.57 -13.77 13.16
N LEU A 115 -19.04 -13.62 14.37
CA LEU A 115 -17.60 -13.41 14.59
C LEU A 115 -16.76 -14.69 14.55
N ASN A 116 -17.34 -15.87 14.75
CA ASN A 116 -16.59 -17.13 14.88
C ASN A 116 -16.88 -18.14 13.77
N ASN A 117 -18.06 -18.09 13.17
CA ASN A 117 -18.54 -19.10 12.23
C ASN A 117 -18.70 -18.57 10.80
N MET A 118 -18.84 -17.25 10.61
CA MET A 118 -18.78 -16.63 9.28
C MET A 118 -17.34 -16.30 8.87
N SER A 119 -16.43 -17.26 9.03
CA SER A 119 -14.98 -17.12 8.84
C SER A 119 -14.45 -17.78 7.55
N GLU A 120 -15.32 -18.42 6.76
CA GLU A 120 -14.93 -19.12 5.54
C GLU A 120 -14.68 -18.17 4.35
N GLY A 121 -13.65 -18.48 3.56
CA GLY A 121 -13.27 -17.72 2.37
C GLY A 121 -12.49 -16.43 2.63
N ASP A 122 -11.98 -15.81 1.57
CA ASP A 122 -11.14 -14.60 1.66
C ASP A 122 -11.88 -13.35 2.17
N ASN A 123 -13.21 -13.42 2.29
CA ASN A 123 -14.11 -12.40 2.87
C ASN A 123 -14.65 -12.79 4.26
N GLY A 124 -14.18 -13.88 4.85
CA GLY A 124 -14.60 -14.29 6.17
C GLY A 124 -14.27 -13.24 7.22
N ILE A 125 -15.10 -13.13 8.24
CA ILE A 125 -14.78 -12.33 9.43
C ILE A 125 -13.73 -13.11 10.22
N ILE A 126 -12.46 -12.71 10.06
CA ILE A 126 -11.32 -13.35 10.71
C ILE A 126 -10.78 -12.41 11.77
N LEU A 127 -11.00 -12.77 13.03
CA LEU A 127 -10.43 -12.07 14.18
C LEU A 127 -8.92 -12.26 14.25
N THR A 128 -8.21 -11.26 14.77
CA THR A 128 -6.82 -11.43 15.21
C THR A 128 -6.78 -12.13 16.57
N ASP A 129 -5.63 -12.71 16.92
CA ASP A 129 -5.42 -13.32 18.24
C ASP A 129 -5.48 -12.28 19.40
N THR A 130 -5.47 -10.99 19.08
CA THR A 130 -5.54 -9.86 20.00
C THR A 130 -6.95 -9.27 20.15
N ALA A 131 -7.96 -9.81 19.45
CA ALA A 131 -9.34 -9.34 19.53
C ALA A 131 -9.91 -9.45 20.93
N TYR A 132 -10.41 -8.33 21.47
CA TYR A 132 -10.82 -8.23 22.87
C TYR A 132 -12.25 -7.70 23.03
N LYS A 133 -12.61 -6.66 22.30
CA LYS A 133 -13.89 -5.95 22.47
C LYS A 133 -14.52 -5.58 21.15
N VAL A 134 -15.85 -5.57 21.13
CA VAL A 134 -16.66 -5.10 20.03
C VAL A 134 -17.32 -3.80 20.43
N ILE A 135 -17.16 -2.78 19.58
CA ILE A 135 -17.83 -1.49 19.66
C ILE A 135 -18.90 -1.48 18.57
N PHE A 136 -20.17 -1.53 18.97
CA PHE A 136 -21.28 -1.45 18.05
C PHE A 136 -21.58 0.02 17.77
N LYS A 137 -21.79 0.35 16.49
CA LYS A 137 -22.07 1.72 16.07
C LYS A 137 -23.30 1.79 15.16
N ASN A 138 -24.05 2.87 15.29
CA ASN A 138 -25.16 3.18 14.38
C ASN A 138 -24.64 3.61 12.99
N ASP A 139 -25.55 3.86 12.06
CA ASP A 139 -25.31 4.44 10.74
C ASP A 139 -24.45 5.71 10.75
N ASN A 140 -24.50 6.47 11.84
CA ASN A 140 -23.70 7.68 12.07
C ASN A 140 -22.33 7.41 12.72
N ARG A 141 -21.95 6.13 12.86
CA ARG A 141 -20.73 5.67 13.53
C ARG A 141 -20.62 6.09 15.01
N GLU A 142 -21.73 6.50 15.63
CA GLU A 142 -21.77 6.76 17.06
C GLU A 142 -21.79 5.43 17.83
N THR A 143 -21.00 5.34 18.90
CA THR A 143 -20.98 4.16 19.76
C THR A 143 -22.31 3.98 20.48
N ILE A 144 -23.04 2.92 20.14
CA ILE A 144 -24.29 2.56 20.81
C ILE A 144 -24.03 1.65 22.02
N ALA A 145 -23.10 0.69 21.89
CA ALA A 145 -22.79 -0.28 22.95
C ALA A 145 -21.37 -0.82 22.83
N GLU A 146 -20.81 -1.24 23.96
CA GLU A 146 -19.51 -1.91 24.05
C GLU A 146 -19.64 -3.23 24.82
N LEU A 147 -19.17 -4.31 24.20
CA LEU A 147 -19.16 -5.66 24.78
C LEU A 147 -17.81 -6.32 24.55
N THR A 148 -17.27 -6.98 25.56
CA THR A 148 -16.08 -7.82 25.36
C THR A 148 -16.45 -9.06 24.53
N ILE A 149 -15.49 -9.64 23.82
CA ILE A 149 -15.68 -10.92 23.11
C ILE A 149 -16.14 -12.01 24.10
N GLU A 150 -15.63 -11.98 25.33
CA GLU A 150 -16.08 -12.87 26.41
C GLU A 150 -17.52 -12.60 26.87
N ASP A 151 -17.98 -11.34 26.90
CA ASP A 151 -19.40 -11.05 27.17
C ASP A 151 -20.31 -11.64 26.08
N ILE A 152 -19.93 -11.50 24.81
CA ILE A 152 -20.68 -12.04 23.66
C ILE A 152 -20.73 -13.57 23.73
N LYS A 153 -19.59 -14.22 23.99
CA LYS A 153 -19.50 -15.67 24.17
C LYS A 153 -20.30 -16.16 25.37
N LYS A 154 -20.27 -15.43 26.49
CA LYS A 154 -21.06 -15.75 27.69
C LYS A 154 -22.56 -15.63 27.40
N ALA A 155 -22.98 -14.57 26.72
CA ALA A 155 -24.36 -14.36 26.29
C ALA A 155 -24.87 -15.52 25.42
N HIS A 156 -24.06 -15.96 24.44
CA HIS A 156 -24.34 -17.15 23.63
C HIS A 156 -24.50 -18.43 24.47
N ASN A 157 -23.52 -18.72 25.33
CA ASN A 157 -23.49 -19.92 26.17
C ASN A 157 -24.66 -19.98 27.16
N GLU A 158 -25.09 -18.83 27.69
CA GLU A 158 -26.23 -18.70 28.60
C GLU A 158 -27.59 -18.65 27.88
N LYS A 159 -27.61 -18.87 26.55
CA LYS A 159 -28.82 -18.82 25.70
C LYS A 159 -29.54 -17.46 25.74
N GLN A 160 -28.77 -16.39 25.88
CA GLN A 160 -29.23 -15.00 25.79
C GLN A 160 -28.37 -14.21 24.78
N PRO A 161 -28.26 -14.69 23.53
CA PRO A 161 -27.30 -14.16 22.57
C PRO A 161 -27.52 -12.66 22.31
N VAL A 162 -26.41 -11.99 22.01
CA VAL A 162 -26.40 -10.64 21.44
C VAL A 162 -26.70 -10.79 19.96
N ILE A 163 -27.70 -10.09 19.44
CA ILE A 163 -28.17 -10.31 18.06
C ILE A 163 -28.18 -9.00 17.28
N ILE A 164 -27.90 -9.11 15.98
CA ILE A 164 -28.23 -8.09 14.98
C ILE A 164 -29.60 -8.47 14.41
N ALA A 165 -30.64 -7.82 14.92
CA ALA A 165 -32.02 -8.08 14.58
C ALA A 165 -32.43 -7.37 13.29
N TYR A 166 -33.11 -8.08 12.39
CA TYR A 166 -33.66 -7.54 11.13
C TYR A 166 -35.19 -7.40 11.16
N GLY A 167 -35.86 -7.93 12.21
CA GLY A 167 -37.30 -7.77 12.36
C GLY A 167 -37.79 -7.84 13.81
N VAL A 168 -39.05 -7.46 14.00
CA VAL A 168 -39.72 -7.37 15.29
C VAL A 168 -41.17 -7.86 15.21
N ALA A 169 -41.68 -8.39 16.33
CA ALA A 169 -43.08 -8.75 16.50
C ALA A 169 -43.60 -8.43 17.91
N ASN A 170 -44.92 -8.32 18.01
CA ASN A 170 -45.58 -8.26 19.31
C ASN A 170 -45.50 -9.60 20.04
N LYS A 171 -45.90 -9.62 21.32
CA LYS A 171 -45.63 -10.76 22.22
C LYS A 171 -46.28 -12.07 21.80
N ASP A 172 -47.43 -12.01 21.14
CA ASP A 172 -48.17 -13.17 20.64
C ASP A 172 -47.89 -13.46 19.16
N GLN A 173 -46.97 -12.70 18.51
CA GLN A 173 -46.63 -12.80 17.10
C GLN A 173 -47.83 -12.63 16.15
N SER A 174 -48.93 -12.04 16.62
CA SER A 174 -50.09 -11.70 15.76
C SER A 174 -49.78 -10.56 14.79
N LEU A 175 -48.74 -9.76 15.09
CA LEU A 175 -48.22 -8.70 14.23
C LEU A 175 -46.70 -8.80 14.16
N VAL A 176 -46.18 -8.92 12.93
CA VAL A 176 -44.76 -9.09 12.61
C VAL A 176 -44.38 -8.14 11.48
N ALA A 177 -43.18 -7.55 11.55
CA ALA A 177 -42.61 -6.79 10.44
C ALA A 177 -41.07 -6.79 10.47
N PRO A 178 -40.41 -6.76 9.29
CA PRO A 178 -39.01 -6.38 9.16
C PRO A 178 -38.77 -4.92 9.58
N PHE A 179 -37.53 -4.55 9.91
CA PHE A 179 -37.19 -3.15 10.21
C PHE A 179 -36.98 -2.29 8.96
N VAL A 180 -37.47 -1.06 8.96
CA VAL A 180 -37.38 -0.14 7.82
C VAL A 180 -36.57 1.11 8.15
N PHE A 181 -36.08 1.80 7.12
CA PHE A 181 -35.47 3.13 7.27
C PHE A 181 -36.46 4.14 7.88
N SER A 182 -35.92 5.17 8.52
CA SER A 182 -36.74 6.32 8.96
C SER A 182 -37.29 7.08 7.76
N GLY A 183 -38.46 7.71 7.92
CA GLY A 183 -38.99 8.62 6.89
C GLY A 183 -38.06 9.80 6.64
N ALA A 184 -38.08 10.34 5.42
CA ALA A 184 -37.21 11.45 5.02
C ALA A 184 -37.41 12.71 5.88
N ASN A 185 -38.62 12.92 6.40
CA ASN A 185 -38.94 14.03 7.29
C ASN A 185 -39.52 13.58 8.63
N LYS A 186 -39.40 14.44 9.64
CA LYS A 186 -39.93 14.20 10.98
C LYS A 186 -41.45 13.97 10.96
N GLY A 187 -41.87 12.79 11.40
CA GLY A 187 -43.28 12.38 11.44
C GLY A 187 -43.77 11.73 10.14
N GLU A 188 -42.92 11.64 9.12
CA GLU A 188 -43.13 10.77 7.97
C GLU A 188 -42.54 9.40 8.27
N HIS A 189 -43.09 8.38 7.60
CA HIS A 189 -42.68 7.00 7.74
C HIS A 189 -42.46 6.40 6.36
N THR A 190 -41.46 5.53 6.24
CA THR A 190 -41.22 4.78 5.00
C THR A 190 -42.31 3.73 4.77
N ILE A 191 -42.42 3.28 3.52
CA ILE A 191 -43.27 2.16 3.16
C ILE A 191 -42.82 0.93 3.96
N GLY A 192 -43.77 0.19 4.54
CA GLY A 192 -43.49 -0.96 5.41
C GLY A 192 -43.47 -0.65 6.91
N TYR A 193 -43.57 0.63 7.31
CA TYR A 193 -43.72 1.01 8.71
C TYR A 193 -45.02 0.48 9.35
N VAL A 194 -44.90 -0.06 10.56
CA VAL A 194 -45.98 -0.59 11.39
C VAL A 194 -45.92 0.10 12.76
N LYS A 195 -46.87 1.01 12.98
CA LYS A 195 -46.93 1.89 14.16
C LYS A 195 -46.90 1.15 15.49
N GLU A 196 -47.60 0.01 15.57
CA GLU A 196 -47.69 -0.80 16.78
C GLU A 196 -46.38 -1.52 17.12
N LEU A 197 -45.51 -1.73 16.13
CA LEU A 197 -44.20 -2.36 16.31
C LEU A 197 -43.06 -1.33 16.40
N ASN A 198 -43.30 -0.09 15.94
CA ASN A 198 -42.28 0.96 15.83
C ASN A 198 -41.00 0.44 15.14
N ASN A 199 -41.18 -0.20 13.99
CA ASN A 199 -40.14 -0.91 13.24
C ASN A 199 -39.32 0.00 12.31
N GLU A 200 -39.33 1.31 12.49
CA GLU A 200 -38.41 2.24 11.80
C GLU A 200 -37.07 2.36 12.55
N ASP A 201 -36.19 3.30 12.15
CA ASP A 201 -34.84 3.53 12.72
C ASP A 201 -33.77 2.56 12.15
N GLY A 202 -33.85 2.30 10.85
CA GLY A 202 -32.89 1.51 10.08
C GLY A 202 -33.14 0.00 10.11
N CYS A 203 -32.63 -0.71 9.09
CA CYS A 203 -33.01 -2.09 8.78
C CYS A 203 -32.37 -3.16 9.66
N LEU A 204 -31.38 -2.80 10.47
CA LEU A 204 -30.71 -3.68 11.43
C LEU A 204 -30.63 -3.00 12.78
N LYS A 205 -30.94 -3.73 13.86
CA LYS A 205 -30.85 -3.22 15.23
C LYS A 205 -29.99 -4.13 16.10
N LEU A 206 -29.20 -3.53 16.98
CA LEU A 206 -28.57 -4.29 18.05
C LEU A 206 -29.64 -4.68 19.09
N VAL A 207 -29.65 -5.93 19.54
CA VAL A 207 -30.63 -6.40 20.54
C VAL A 207 -29.94 -7.37 21.50
N TYR A 208 -29.99 -7.08 22.80
CA TYR A 208 -29.40 -7.94 23.84
C TYR A 208 -29.88 -7.57 25.25
N ASN A 209 -29.52 -8.40 26.23
CA ASN A 209 -29.77 -8.13 27.64
C ASN A 209 -28.77 -7.10 28.22
N TYR A 210 -29.00 -5.82 27.94
CA TYR A 210 -28.14 -4.71 28.40
C TYR A 210 -28.09 -4.53 29.93
N THR A 211 -28.97 -5.18 30.69
CA THR A 211 -28.90 -5.20 32.17
C THR A 211 -27.91 -6.22 32.70
N LYS A 212 -27.52 -7.20 31.87
CA LYS A 212 -26.68 -8.34 32.24
C LYS A 212 -25.30 -8.31 31.58
N TYR A 213 -25.18 -7.80 30.36
CA TYR A 213 -23.93 -7.79 29.58
C TYR A 213 -23.48 -6.36 29.19
N GLY A 214 -22.15 -6.18 29.16
CA GLY A 214 -21.48 -4.94 28.75
C GLY A 214 -21.61 -3.74 29.70
N LYS A 215 -20.91 -2.64 29.40
CA LYS A 215 -20.88 -1.41 30.21
C LYS A 215 -21.66 -0.27 29.56
N ASN A 216 -22.97 -0.45 29.42
CA ASN A 216 -23.76 0.34 28.47
C ASN A 216 -24.61 1.42 29.14
N LYS A 217 -23.99 2.55 29.51
CA LYS A 217 -24.73 3.68 30.13
C LYS A 217 -25.66 4.41 29.14
N GLN A 218 -25.36 4.35 27.85
CA GLN A 218 -26.08 5.06 26.79
C GLN A 218 -27.15 4.17 26.13
N TYR A 219 -26.85 2.88 25.93
CA TYR A 219 -27.78 1.91 25.37
C TYR A 219 -28.98 1.63 26.29
N LYS A 220 -30.09 2.33 26.03
CA LYS A 220 -31.31 2.28 26.86
C LYS A 220 -32.54 1.88 26.05
N LYS A 221 -32.45 1.96 24.73
CA LYS A 221 -33.45 1.57 23.74
C LYS A 221 -32.70 0.85 22.63
N PHE A 222 -33.31 -0.17 22.03
CA PHE A 222 -32.74 -0.82 20.86
C PHE A 222 -32.70 0.16 19.68
N ASP A 223 -31.53 0.23 19.06
CA ASP A 223 -31.10 1.26 18.11
C ASP A 223 -30.47 0.61 16.87
N ASN A 224 -30.38 1.37 15.79
CA ASN A 224 -29.73 0.97 14.55
C ASN A 224 -28.30 0.46 14.80
N CYS A 225 -27.90 -0.59 14.10
CA CYS A 225 -26.52 -1.05 14.07
C CYS A 225 -26.06 -1.21 12.62
N ALA A 226 -25.14 -0.34 12.18
CA ALA A 226 -24.54 -0.37 10.84
C ALA A 226 -23.08 -0.82 10.87
N TYR A 227 -22.39 -0.74 12.02
CA TYR A 227 -20.99 -1.16 12.14
C TYR A 227 -20.72 -1.98 13.40
N ILE A 228 -19.86 -2.98 13.23
CA ILE A 228 -19.25 -3.79 14.30
C ILE A 228 -17.76 -3.52 14.24
N TYR A 229 -17.26 -2.68 15.14
CA TYR A 229 -15.86 -2.28 15.20
C TYR A 229 -15.11 -3.14 16.24
N VAL A 230 -14.28 -4.07 15.77
CA VAL A 230 -13.55 -5.02 16.64
C VAL A 230 -12.19 -4.44 17.01
N VAL A 231 -11.94 -4.32 18.31
CA VAL A 231 -10.72 -3.71 18.87
C VAL A 231 -9.97 -4.64 19.79
N GLU A 232 -8.68 -4.34 19.93
CA GLU A 232 -7.78 -4.93 20.90
C GLU A 232 -8.06 -4.38 22.32
N GLU A 233 -7.44 -4.98 23.34
CA GLU A 233 -7.59 -4.51 24.72
C GLU A 233 -7.07 -3.08 24.92
N SER A 234 -5.99 -2.74 24.21
CA SER A 234 -5.35 -1.44 24.23
C SER A 234 -4.82 -1.10 22.84
N ALA A 235 -5.07 0.12 22.37
CA ALA A 235 -4.45 0.64 21.15
C ALA A 235 -3.03 1.15 21.44
N PRO A 236 -2.11 1.08 20.47
CA PRO A 236 -0.72 1.50 20.63
C PRO A 236 -0.55 3.03 20.73
N GLY A 237 -1.55 3.80 20.32
CA GLY A 237 -1.47 5.25 20.18
C GLY A 237 -1.00 5.68 18.79
N PHE A 238 -1.01 6.98 18.51
CA PHE A 238 -0.80 7.50 17.15
C PHE A 238 0.67 7.61 16.72
N LYS A 239 1.62 7.69 17.66
CA LYS A 239 3.01 8.05 17.37
C LYS A 239 3.89 6.85 17.02
N HIS A 240 4.92 7.05 16.20
CA HIS A 240 5.92 6.03 15.87
C HIS A 240 6.97 5.92 16.96
N SER A 241 6.67 5.10 17.99
CA SER A 241 7.52 4.98 19.16
C SER A 241 7.58 3.56 19.71
N LYS A 242 8.58 3.28 20.55
CA LYS A 242 8.66 2.02 21.30
C LYS A 242 7.47 1.82 22.24
N THR A 243 6.87 2.89 22.74
CA THR A 243 5.65 2.82 23.56
C THR A 243 4.48 2.26 22.76
N SER A 244 4.45 2.53 21.47
CA SER A 244 3.46 2.02 20.51
C SER A 244 3.74 0.57 20.11
N GLY A 245 4.91 0.02 20.46
CA GLY A 245 5.32 -1.36 20.17
C GLY A 245 6.37 -1.46 19.06
N GLU A 246 7.11 -2.58 19.04
CA GLU A 246 8.23 -2.81 18.11
C GLU A 246 7.79 -2.77 16.63
N ALA A 247 6.53 -3.11 16.33
CA ALA A 247 5.96 -3.04 14.98
C ALA A 247 5.90 -1.60 14.43
N TYR A 248 5.82 -0.60 15.31
CA TYR A 248 5.73 0.82 14.97
C TYR A 248 7.00 1.61 15.29
N ALA A 249 7.92 1.03 16.08
CA ALA A 249 9.21 1.62 16.42
C ALA A 249 10.28 1.41 15.33
N ASN A 250 9.87 1.42 14.05
CA ASN A 250 10.77 1.21 12.93
C ASN A 250 11.62 2.47 12.69
N PRO A 251 12.95 2.40 12.78
CA PRO A 251 13.83 3.55 12.54
C PRO A 251 13.66 4.21 11.18
N ASN A 252 13.37 3.44 10.12
CA ASN A 252 13.18 3.97 8.77
C ASN A 252 11.90 4.80 8.65
N ILE A 253 10.90 4.51 9.49
CA ILE A 253 9.65 5.29 9.57
C ILE A 253 9.85 6.53 10.43
N ALA A 254 10.38 6.38 11.64
CA ALA A 254 10.59 7.49 12.57
C ALA A 254 11.55 8.56 12.00
N ASN A 255 12.54 8.13 11.21
CA ASN A 255 13.53 9.01 10.57
C ASN A 255 13.21 9.31 9.09
N TYR A 256 11.99 9.03 8.64
CA TYR A 256 11.51 9.46 7.33
C TYR A 256 11.53 10.99 7.28
N VAL A 257 12.11 11.57 6.24
CA VAL A 257 12.36 13.01 6.13
C VAL A 257 11.24 13.69 5.33
N ILE A 258 10.72 14.78 5.88
CA ILE A 258 9.76 15.68 5.24
C ILE A 258 10.39 17.07 5.14
N SER A 259 10.47 17.58 3.90
CA SER A 259 11.00 18.90 3.59
C SER A 259 9.89 19.94 3.58
N ILE A 260 10.08 21.06 4.28
CA ILE A 260 9.19 22.22 4.20
C ILE A 260 9.98 23.38 3.61
N SER A 261 9.55 23.89 2.46
CA SER A 261 10.24 24.92 1.69
C SER A 261 9.29 25.90 1.02
N GLY A 262 9.83 26.80 0.20
CA GLY A 262 9.05 27.67 -0.69
C GLY A 262 9.43 29.14 -0.56
N LYS A 263 9.09 29.90 -1.60
CA LYS A 263 9.40 31.34 -1.70
C LYS A 263 8.93 32.12 -0.46
N SER A 264 7.80 31.72 0.13
CA SER A 264 7.18 32.42 1.26
C SER A 264 7.96 32.34 2.58
N ILE A 265 8.82 31.33 2.75
CA ILE A 265 9.68 31.22 3.94
C ILE A 265 11.15 31.50 3.62
N GLY A 266 11.59 31.34 2.36
CA GLY A 266 12.93 31.77 1.93
C GLY A 266 14.04 30.76 2.21
N TYR A 267 13.71 29.56 2.68
CA TYR A 267 14.64 28.46 2.99
C TYR A 267 13.92 27.11 2.91
N GLU A 268 14.66 26.02 3.06
CA GLU A 268 14.13 24.68 3.29
C GLU A 268 14.52 24.19 4.70
N LEU A 269 13.58 23.55 5.39
CA LEU A 269 13.80 22.83 6.64
C LEU A 269 13.48 21.34 6.44
N ASN A 270 14.30 20.46 6.99
CA ASN A 270 14.10 19.02 6.89
C ASN A 270 13.78 18.43 8.26
N PHE A 271 12.56 17.93 8.44
CA PHE A 271 12.15 17.29 9.68
C PHE A 271 12.03 15.78 9.50
N THR A 272 12.50 15.03 10.47
CA THR A 272 12.08 13.63 10.64
C THR A 272 10.65 13.55 11.16
N VAL A 273 9.97 12.43 10.92
CA VAL A 273 8.66 12.16 11.53
C VAL A 273 8.72 12.23 13.06
N GLU A 274 9.78 11.69 13.66
CA GLU A 274 10.02 11.76 15.12
C GLU A 274 10.04 13.22 15.62
N GLU A 275 10.71 14.12 14.90
CA GLU A 275 10.75 15.54 15.26
C GLU A 275 9.39 16.23 15.09
N LEU A 276 8.64 15.92 14.03
CA LEU A 276 7.28 16.46 13.84
C LEU A 276 6.32 15.95 14.91
N GLU A 277 6.36 14.67 15.24
CA GLU A 277 5.58 14.09 16.34
C GLU A 277 5.93 14.70 17.69
N ALA A 278 7.20 15.04 17.93
CA ALA A 278 7.65 15.66 19.17
C ALA A 278 7.07 17.08 19.38
N LEU A 279 6.63 17.75 18.31
CA LEU A 279 5.94 19.05 18.41
C LEU A 279 4.51 18.94 18.97
N VAL A 280 3.93 17.74 19.00
CA VAL A 280 2.60 17.48 19.55
C VAL A 280 2.69 17.06 21.01
N GLU A 281 2.21 17.91 21.90
CA GLU A 281 2.20 17.69 23.35
C GLU A 281 0.81 17.34 23.87
N TYR A 282 0.78 16.63 25.00
CA TYR A 282 -0.44 16.30 25.72
C TYR A 282 -0.49 16.98 27.09
N ASP A 283 -1.69 17.33 27.54
CA ASP A 283 -1.95 17.79 28.90
C ASP A 283 -1.88 16.63 29.92
N LYS A 284 -2.06 16.93 31.21
CA LYS A 284 -2.03 15.92 32.29
C LYS A 284 -3.14 14.86 32.20
N LYS A 285 -4.14 15.06 31.35
CA LYS A 285 -5.28 14.14 31.12
C LYS A 285 -5.09 13.32 29.84
N GLY A 286 -4.03 13.56 29.07
CA GLY A 286 -3.76 12.88 27.81
C GLY A 286 -4.45 13.49 26.59
N ASN A 287 -5.04 14.69 26.73
CA ASN A 287 -5.59 15.43 25.59
C ASN A 287 -4.50 16.25 24.92
N ILE A 288 -4.66 16.58 23.64
CA ILE A 288 -3.78 17.50 22.94
C ILE A 288 -3.73 18.84 23.70
N LYS A 289 -2.52 19.37 23.90
CA LYS A 289 -2.28 20.62 24.62
C LYS A 289 -2.85 21.80 23.82
N GLU A 290 -3.81 22.50 24.41
CA GLU A 290 -4.44 23.69 23.82
C GLU A 290 -3.40 24.77 23.46
N GLY A 291 -3.62 25.43 22.31
CA GLY A 291 -2.71 26.45 21.77
C GLY A 291 -1.44 25.91 21.12
N GLY A 292 -1.17 24.61 21.21
CA GLY A 292 -0.05 23.95 20.53
C GLY A 292 -0.29 23.68 19.04
N LEU A 293 0.66 22.94 18.45
CA LEU A 293 0.64 22.54 17.04
C LEU A 293 -0.24 21.32 16.76
N GLY A 294 -0.53 20.51 17.79
CA GLY A 294 -1.31 19.29 17.64
C GLY A 294 -2.79 19.53 17.40
N TYR A 295 -3.43 18.60 16.71
CA TYR A 295 -4.88 18.49 16.60
C TYR A 295 -5.29 17.01 16.52
N ARG A 296 -6.42 16.68 17.14
CA ARG A 296 -7.02 15.33 17.11
C ARG A 296 -8.53 15.47 17.04
N GLU A 297 -9.15 14.89 16.02
CA GLU A 297 -10.62 14.78 15.91
C GLU A 297 -11.02 13.69 14.89
N HIS A 298 -12.31 13.37 14.84
CA HIS A 298 -12.92 12.52 13.82
C HIS A 298 -13.22 13.31 12.54
N TYR A 299 -12.68 12.86 11.40
CA TYR A 299 -12.96 13.47 10.10
C TYR A 299 -13.99 12.65 9.34
N SER A 300 -15.06 13.30 8.87
CA SER A 300 -15.97 12.72 7.89
C SER A 300 -15.32 12.77 6.51
N LEU A 301 -15.21 11.61 5.86
CA LEU A 301 -14.52 11.46 4.58
C LEU A 301 -15.46 10.77 3.59
N ALA A 302 -15.39 11.20 2.33
CA ALA A 302 -16.08 10.52 1.25
C ALA A 302 -15.09 10.15 0.15
N ASN A 303 -15.20 8.91 -0.32
CA ASN A 303 -14.72 8.54 -1.64
C ASN A 303 -15.86 8.72 -2.65
N ASN A 304 -15.56 8.61 -3.93
CA ASN A 304 -16.59 8.68 -4.99
C ASN A 304 -17.71 7.62 -4.87
N THR A 305 -17.59 6.66 -3.95
CA THR A 305 -18.44 5.47 -3.87
C THR A 305 -18.94 5.13 -2.46
N TYR A 306 -18.39 5.73 -1.40
CA TYR A 306 -18.84 5.50 -0.02
C TYR A 306 -18.28 6.56 0.95
N TRP A 307 -18.91 6.69 2.12
CA TRP A 307 -18.50 7.57 3.21
C TRP A 307 -17.90 6.78 4.37
N TYR A 308 -16.95 7.39 5.08
CA TYR A 308 -16.33 6.81 6.25
C TYR A 308 -15.90 7.89 7.25
N VAL A 309 -15.76 7.50 8.52
CA VAL A 309 -15.30 8.40 9.59
C VAL A 309 -14.18 7.72 10.34
N ASN A 310 -13.08 8.44 10.51
CA ASN A 310 -11.89 8.01 11.24
C ASN A 310 -11.39 9.14 12.14
N GLU A 311 -10.86 8.79 13.31
CA GLU A 311 -10.11 9.70 14.16
C GLU A 311 -8.69 9.84 13.63
N TYR A 312 -8.20 11.06 13.50
CA TYR A 312 -6.82 11.33 13.10
C TYR A 312 -6.12 12.18 14.15
N GLU A 313 -4.81 11.95 14.30
CA GLU A 313 -3.94 12.84 15.06
C GLU A 313 -2.78 13.30 14.18
N GLY A 314 -2.45 14.59 14.31
CA GLY A 314 -1.40 15.20 13.52
C GLY A 314 -1.08 16.62 13.96
N LEU A 315 -0.35 17.32 13.08
CA LEU A 315 -0.09 18.74 13.21
C LEU A 315 -1.10 19.54 12.38
N ASP A 316 -1.67 20.58 12.97
CA ASP A 316 -2.41 21.60 12.24
C ASP A 316 -1.46 22.28 11.24
N LEU A 317 -1.72 22.09 9.95
CA LEU A 317 -0.79 22.49 8.89
C LEU A 317 -0.57 24.01 8.91
N TYR A 318 -1.61 24.83 9.06
CA TYR A 318 -1.45 26.29 9.07
C TYR A 318 -0.56 26.73 10.22
N LYS A 319 -0.79 26.18 11.42
CA LYS A 319 0.04 26.46 12.60
C LYS A 319 1.48 25.99 12.43
N LEU A 320 1.70 24.82 11.82
CA LEU A 320 3.04 24.33 11.48
C LEU A 320 3.75 25.28 10.51
N LEU A 321 3.06 25.74 9.47
CA LEU A 321 3.64 26.67 8.50
C LEU A 321 4.00 28.02 9.17
N ARG A 322 3.14 28.54 10.07
CA ARG A 322 3.45 29.73 10.89
C ARG A 322 4.67 29.50 11.79
N TYR A 323 4.76 28.34 12.43
CA TYR A 323 5.87 27.93 13.28
C TYR A 323 7.20 27.94 12.54
N VAL A 324 7.23 27.46 11.30
CA VAL A 324 8.46 27.46 10.48
C VAL A 324 8.76 28.79 9.79
N GLY A 325 7.97 29.84 10.02
CA GLY A 325 8.27 31.20 9.56
C GLY A 325 7.38 31.75 8.44
N MET A 326 6.34 31.03 8.01
CA MET A 326 5.38 31.58 7.04
C MET A 326 4.64 32.77 7.65
N PRO A 327 4.43 33.91 6.96
CA PRO A 327 3.56 35.01 7.40
C PRO A 327 2.09 34.58 7.62
N SER A 328 1.30 35.35 8.40
CA SER A 328 -0.13 35.06 8.60
C SER A 328 -0.91 35.46 7.36
N ALA A 329 -2.12 34.92 7.20
CA ALA A 329 -3.00 35.33 6.11
C ALA A 329 -3.21 36.86 6.10
N GLU A 330 -3.32 37.51 7.27
CA GLU A 330 -3.43 38.96 7.36
C GLU A 330 -2.14 39.68 6.94
N GLU A 331 -0.97 39.13 7.28
CA GLU A 331 0.33 39.67 6.86
C GLU A 331 0.56 39.50 5.35
N PHE A 332 0.04 38.44 4.75
CA PHE A 332 0.01 38.26 3.29
C PHE A 332 -0.97 39.22 2.59
N GLY A 333 -2.05 39.62 3.26
CA GLY A 333 -3.08 40.46 2.67
C GLY A 333 -3.71 39.79 1.44
N GLU A 334 -3.80 40.52 0.32
CA GLU A 334 -4.42 40.00 -0.91
C GLU A 334 -3.67 38.81 -1.52
N ASP A 335 -2.37 38.65 -1.28
CA ASP A 335 -1.57 37.55 -1.83
C ASP A 335 -1.90 36.18 -1.20
N ALA A 336 -2.63 36.17 -0.07
CA ALA A 336 -2.99 34.95 0.64
C ALA A 336 -3.87 34.00 -0.20
N LYS A 337 -4.70 34.55 -1.10
CA LYS A 337 -5.59 33.78 -2.00
C LYS A 337 -4.85 33.18 -3.20
N ASP A 338 -3.73 33.78 -3.58
CA ASP A 338 -2.94 33.45 -4.77
C ASP A 338 -1.69 32.62 -4.42
N THR A 339 -1.34 32.53 -3.14
CA THR A 339 -0.22 31.72 -2.64
C THR A 339 -0.72 30.35 -2.22
N TYR A 340 -0.39 29.32 -3.02
CA TYR A 340 -0.78 27.93 -2.77
C TYR A 340 0.29 27.13 -2.02
N VAL A 341 -0.16 26.21 -1.18
CA VAL A 341 0.64 25.13 -0.62
C VAL A 341 0.55 23.92 -1.53
N THR A 342 1.70 23.43 -1.97
CA THR A 342 1.82 22.27 -2.86
C THR A 342 2.48 21.12 -2.11
N PHE A 343 1.94 19.92 -2.27
CA PHE A 343 2.46 18.71 -1.66
C PHE A 343 3.08 17.80 -2.70
N TYR A 344 4.19 17.17 -2.34
CA TYR A 344 4.87 16.19 -3.19
C TYR A 344 4.92 14.86 -2.45
N ALA A 345 4.59 13.78 -3.16
CA ALA A 345 4.67 12.44 -2.63
C ALA A 345 5.92 11.72 -3.15
N ALA A 346 6.49 10.84 -2.32
CA ALA A 346 7.69 10.07 -2.67
C ALA A 346 7.45 9.03 -3.78
N ASP A 347 6.19 8.67 -4.03
CA ASP A 347 5.79 7.79 -5.13
C ASP A 347 5.63 8.54 -6.47
N GLY A 348 5.83 9.86 -6.48
CA GLY A 348 5.75 10.70 -7.67
C GLY A 348 4.36 11.22 -8.02
N PHE A 349 3.33 10.88 -7.22
CA PHE A 349 1.99 11.43 -7.44
C PHE A 349 1.86 12.85 -6.85
N THR A 350 1.22 13.74 -7.59
CA THR A 350 0.82 15.05 -7.11
C THR A 350 -0.68 15.04 -6.80
N SER A 351 -1.08 15.56 -5.64
CA SER A 351 -2.52 15.71 -5.35
C SER A 351 -3.16 16.71 -6.30
N ALA A 352 -4.40 16.43 -6.70
CA ALA A 352 -5.24 17.36 -7.42
C ALA A 352 -5.74 18.50 -6.52
N GLU A 353 -5.82 18.27 -5.21
CA GLU A 353 -6.28 19.25 -4.23
C GLU A 353 -5.18 20.27 -3.92
N LYS A 354 -5.54 21.56 -3.94
CA LYS A 354 -4.63 22.67 -3.67
C LYS A 354 -5.24 23.60 -2.64
N PHE A 355 -4.45 24.02 -1.66
CA PHE A 355 -4.91 24.93 -0.61
C PHE A 355 -4.11 26.23 -0.68
N ASN A 356 -4.79 27.36 -0.70
CA ASN A 356 -4.14 28.66 -0.54
C ASN A 356 -4.04 29.04 0.96
N ILE A 357 -3.26 30.07 1.27
CA ILE A 357 -3.01 30.48 2.67
C ILE A 357 -4.30 30.94 3.35
N GLU A 358 -5.19 31.63 2.63
CA GLU A 358 -6.48 32.07 3.16
C GLU A 358 -7.37 30.88 3.59
N THR A 359 -7.40 29.83 2.77
CA THR A 359 -8.14 28.58 3.05
C THR A 359 -7.56 27.88 4.26
N LEU A 360 -6.22 27.79 4.35
CA LEU A 360 -5.53 27.17 5.49
C LEU A 360 -5.78 27.92 6.81
N ALA A 361 -5.84 29.25 6.76
CA ALA A 361 -6.10 30.09 7.92
C ALA A 361 -7.56 30.01 8.42
N SER A 362 -8.47 29.44 7.61
CA SER A 362 -9.91 29.43 7.85
C SER A 362 -10.43 27.99 8.00
N PRO A 363 -10.10 27.28 9.09
CA PRO A 363 -10.54 25.90 9.30
C PRO A 363 -12.07 25.76 9.38
N GLU A 364 -12.79 26.85 9.64
CA GLU A 364 -14.27 26.90 9.61
C GLU A 364 -14.87 26.58 8.24
N ASN A 365 -14.08 26.68 7.17
CA ASN A 365 -14.51 26.29 5.82
C ASN A 365 -14.58 24.76 5.63
N PHE A 366 -14.02 24.00 6.56
CA PHE A 366 -14.02 22.55 6.54
C PHE A 366 -14.83 22.01 7.70
N GLY A 367 -15.78 21.15 7.37
CA GLY A 367 -16.73 20.60 8.32
C GLY A 367 -16.74 19.09 8.40
N PHE A 368 -17.37 18.64 9.47
CA PHE A 368 -17.86 17.29 9.64
C PHE A 368 -19.30 17.21 9.13
N TYR A 369 -19.51 16.42 8.09
CA TYR A 369 -20.85 16.15 7.58
C TYR A 369 -21.29 14.75 7.98
N GLN A 370 -22.54 14.64 8.37
CA GLN A 370 -23.21 13.38 8.60
C GLN A 370 -23.97 13.00 7.33
N LYS A 371 -23.73 11.78 6.82
CA LYS A 371 -24.43 11.30 5.63
C LYS A 371 -25.93 11.19 5.92
N ASN A 372 -26.76 11.78 5.08
CA ASN A 372 -28.20 11.73 5.25
C ASN A 372 -28.76 10.38 4.79
N SER A 373 -29.67 9.78 5.56
CA SER A 373 -30.33 8.53 5.19
C SER A 373 -31.18 8.60 3.89
N ALA A 374 -31.56 9.81 3.46
CA ALA A 374 -32.25 10.05 2.19
C ALA A 374 -31.30 10.15 0.98
N ASP A 375 -29.99 10.11 1.21
CA ASP A 375 -28.97 10.11 0.15
C ASP A 375 -28.66 8.67 -0.29
N PHE A 376 -29.27 8.28 -1.42
CA PHE A 376 -29.12 6.96 -2.02
C PHE A 376 -27.89 6.83 -2.93
N ASP A 377 -26.96 7.81 -2.89
CA ASP A 377 -25.76 7.89 -3.75
C ASP A 377 -26.08 7.92 -5.27
N ASP A 378 -27.29 8.31 -5.65
CA ASP A 378 -27.76 8.40 -7.04
C ASP A 378 -27.64 9.83 -7.63
N GLY A 379 -27.09 10.76 -6.83
CA GLY A 379 -26.89 12.16 -7.19
C GLY A 379 -28.17 13.01 -7.15
N THR A 380 -29.30 12.47 -6.67
CA THR A 380 -30.57 13.19 -6.61
C THR A 380 -30.80 13.93 -5.29
N TYR A 381 -30.07 13.55 -4.24
CA TYR A 381 -30.20 14.16 -2.93
C TYR A 381 -29.65 15.59 -2.89
N VAL A 382 -30.41 16.50 -2.28
CA VAL A 382 -30.02 17.90 -2.06
C VAL A 382 -29.75 18.10 -0.58
N SER A 383 -28.49 18.36 -0.23
CA SER A 383 -28.08 18.58 1.16
C SER A 383 -28.69 19.83 1.78
N THR A 384 -28.86 19.79 3.09
CA THR A 384 -29.37 20.84 3.95
C THR A 384 -28.35 21.26 5.01
N ASN A 385 -28.58 22.38 5.68
CA ASN A 385 -27.72 22.82 6.79
C ASN A 385 -27.72 21.85 7.99
N ALA A 386 -28.68 20.93 8.08
CA ALA A 386 -28.73 19.94 9.15
C ALA A 386 -27.71 18.80 8.95
N ASP A 387 -27.19 18.62 7.73
CA ASP A 387 -26.21 17.58 7.42
C ASP A 387 -24.79 17.99 7.82
N LEU A 388 -24.55 19.29 8.04
CA LEU A 388 -23.31 19.82 8.61
C LEU A 388 -23.42 19.79 10.14
N VAL A 389 -22.60 18.97 10.80
CA VAL A 389 -22.63 18.78 12.26
C VAL A 389 -21.73 19.79 12.96
N ASP A 390 -20.53 20.01 12.40
CA ASP A 390 -19.51 20.83 13.03
C ASP A 390 -18.54 21.42 11.99
N THR A 391 -17.85 22.50 12.35
CA THR A 391 -16.85 23.19 11.52
C THR A 391 -15.55 23.37 12.29
N GLY A 392 -14.51 23.91 11.64
CA GLY A 392 -13.23 24.18 12.32
C GLY A 392 -12.23 23.04 12.22
N TYR A 393 -12.32 22.22 11.16
CA TYR A 393 -11.43 21.10 10.91
C TYR A 393 -10.20 21.55 10.11
N PRO A 394 -9.02 21.73 10.74
CA PRO A 394 -7.85 22.18 10.02
C PRO A 394 -7.41 21.13 9.00
N ILE A 395 -6.64 21.57 8.01
CA ILE A 395 -5.88 20.64 7.19
C ILE A 395 -4.79 20.04 8.07
N LEU A 396 -4.84 18.71 8.21
CA LEU A 396 -4.08 17.97 9.19
C LEU A 396 -2.94 17.22 8.52
N LEU A 397 -1.76 17.40 9.07
CA LEU A 397 -0.58 16.61 8.79
C LEU A 397 -0.56 15.40 9.72
N ALA A 398 -1.28 14.35 9.33
CA ALA A 398 -1.60 13.20 10.17
C ALA A 398 -0.49 12.15 10.17
N TYR A 399 -0.07 11.70 11.35
CA TYR A 399 0.91 10.61 11.54
C TYR A 399 0.27 9.31 12.06
N GLY A 400 -1.04 9.33 12.36
CA GLY A 400 -1.77 8.11 12.70
C GLY A 400 -3.28 8.25 12.48
N VAL A 401 -3.96 7.10 12.57
CA VAL A 401 -5.41 6.93 12.37
C VAL A 401 -5.99 5.97 13.41
N ASN A 402 -7.15 6.29 13.97
CA ASN A 402 -7.90 5.47 14.93
C ASN A 402 -7.05 4.93 16.10
N SER A 403 -6.11 5.74 16.61
CA SER A 403 -5.12 5.38 17.65
C SER A 403 -4.05 4.36 17.23
N TYR A 404 -3.73 4.29 15.93
CA TYR A 404 -2.62 3.51 15.38
C TYR A 404 -1.70 4.40 14.54
N PRO A 405 -0.37 4.23 14.60
CA PRO A 405 0.55 4.96 13.73
C PRO A 405 0.38 4.50 12.29
N TYR A 406 0.73 5.37 11.34
CA TYR A 406 0.80 4.98 9.95
C TYR A 406 1.97 4.01 9.68
N THR A 407 1.91 3.36 8.53
CA THR A 407 2.97 2.55 7.95
C THR A 407 3.16 3.01 6.51
N ILE A 408 4.28 2.68 5.89
CA ILE A 408 4.54 3.08 4.51
C ILE A 408 3.80 2.11 3.58
N LYS A 409 4.03 0.81 3.76
CA LYS A 409 3.58 -0.25 2.85
C LYS A 409 2.86 -1.37 3.58
N PRO A 410 1.97 -2.13 2.90
CA PRO A 410 1.28 -3.27 3.48
C PRO A 410 2.19 -4.38 4.04
N SER A 411 3.46 -4.43 3.61
CA SER A 411 4.43 -5.41 4.14
C SER A 411 5.08 -4.97 5.47
N ASP A 412 4.81 -3.76 5.95
CA ASP A 412 5.38 -3.29 7.21
C ASP A 412 4.73 -4.03 8.39
N PRO A 413 5.48 -4.42 9.43
CA PRO A 413 4.94 -5.22 10.53
C PRO A 413 3.75 -4.60 11.29
N GLY A 414 3.64 -3.27 11.29
CA GLY A 414 2.54 -2.52 11.92
C GLY A 414 1.33 -2.28 11.01
N TYR A 415 1.30 -2.83 9.80
CA TYR A 415 0.20 -2.62 8.88
C TYR A 415 -1.06 -3.38 9.32
N ILE A 416 -2.19 -2.67 9.32
CA ILE A 416 -3.52 -3.19 9.63
C ILE A 416 -4.48 -2.76 8.52
N SER A 417 -4.82 -3.70 7.66
CA SER A 417 -5.79 -3.55 6.56
C SER A 417 -7.15 -3.04 7.03
N GLY A 418 -7.66 -3.54 8.16
CA GLY A 418 -8.97 -3.19 8.72
C GLY A 418 -9.17 -1.69 9.01
N ILE A 419 -8.07 -0.93 9.10
CA ILE A 419 -8.09 0.54 9.24
C ILE A 419 -7.25 1.26 8.16
N SER A 420 -6.67 0.52 7.22
CA SER A 420 -5.88 1.05 6.09
C SER A 420 -4.82 2.09 6.50
N ASN A 421 -4.06 1.76 7.55
CA ASN A 421 -3.00 2.62 8.10
C ASN A 421 -1.68 2.56 7.29
N ASN A 422 -1.69 2.19 6.01
CA ASN A 422 -0.51 2.30 5.13
C ASN A 422 -0.36 3.73 4.57
N GLY A 423 0.43 3.93 3.51
CA GLY A 423 0.51 5.21 2.78
C GLY A 423 1.06 6.40 3.56
N GLY A 424 1.69 6.13 4.71
CA GLY A 424 2.38 7.10 5.52
C GLY A 424 3.89 7.15 5.23
N PRO A 425 4.71 7.53 6.23
CA PRO A 425 4.37 7.62 7.65
C PRO A 425 3.59 8.88 8.04
N MET A 426 3.35 9.76 7.06
CA MET A 426 2.57 10.97 7.26
C MET A 426 1.67 11.22 6.04
N ARG A 427 0.42 11.60 6.29
CA ARG A 427 -0.61 11.89 5.29
C ARG A 427 -1.16 13.29 5.47
N VAL A 428 -1.73 13.87 4.42
CA VAL A 428 -2.54 15.10 4.54
C VAL A 428 -4.01 14.74 4.50
N ILE A 429 -4.72 15.08 5.57
CA ILE A 429 -6.14 14.83 5.78
C ILE A 429 -6.84 16.17 5.96
N PHE A 430 -8.07 16.31 5.47
CA PHE A 430 -8.84 17.55 5.61
C PHE A 430 -10.33 17.25 5.67
N GLY A 431 -11.08 18.13 6.34
CA GLY A 431 -12.53 18.04 6.43
C GLY A 431 -13.20 18.28 5.07
N LYS A 432 -14.53 18.17 5.04
CA LYS A 432 -15.29 18.39 3.81
C LYS A 432 -15.64 19.87 3.68
N ALA A 433 -15.36 20.46 2.52
CA ALA A 433 -15.81 21.82 2.23
C ALA A 433 -17.34 21.88 2.02
N GLU A 434 -17.91 20.81 1.49
CA GLU A 434 -19.34 20.65 1.25
C GLU A 434 -19.73 19.17 1.35
N TYR A 435 -21.03 18.90 1.48
CA TYR A 435 -21.57 17.55 1.64
C TYR A 435 -21.07 16.57 0.55
N GLY A 436 -21.09 16.96 -0.73
CA GLY A 436 -20.65 16.11 -1.84
C GLY A 436 -19.13 15.96 -2.02
N HIS A 437 -18.31 16.70 -1.25
CA HIS A 437 -16.86 16.74 -1.47
C HIS A 437 -16.22 15.36 -1.21
N ALA A 438 -15.64 14.75 -2.25
CA ALA A 438 -14.88 13.49 -2.20
C ALA A 438 -13.46 13.63 -1.58
N ASN A 439 -13.36 14.30 -0.43
CA ASN A 439 -12.10 14.59 0.25
C ASN A 439 -11.29 13.34 0.63
N GLY A 440 -11.95 12.20 0.87
CA GLY A 440 -11.29 10.92 1.18
C GLY A 440 -10.42 10.41 0.02
N SER A 441 -10.84 10.66 -1.22
CA SER A 441 -10.09 10.26 -2.42
C SER A 441 -8.93 11.21 -2.75
N ASN A 442 -8.90 12.38 -2.14
CA ASN A 442 -7.91 13.44 -2.40
C ASN A 442 -6.87 13.58 -1.27
N GLN A 443 -6.82 12.62 -0.35
CA GLN A 443 -5.78 12.57 0.69
C GLN A 443 -4.40 12.40 0.06
N ILE A 444 -3.40 13.09 0.61
CA ILE A 444 -2.02 12.93 0.17
C ILE A 444 -1.38 11.81 1.00
N GLN A 445 -0.84 10.81 0.31
CA GLN A 445 -0.07 9.70 0.88
C GLN A 445 1.40 9.86 0.54
N TYR A 446 2.29 9.19 1.29
CA TYR A 446 3.74 9.20 1.06
C TYR A 446 4.35 10.61 1.03
N LEU A 447 3.83 11.53 1.84
CA LEU A 447 4.24 12.94 1.79
C LEU A 447 5.75 13.09 2.01
N SER A 448 6.45 13.73 1.07
CA SER A 448 7.88 14.00 1.12
C SER A 448 8.21 15.50 1.24
N ASP A 449 7.46 16.36 0.55
CA ASP A 449 7.72 17.80 0.55
C ASP A 449 6.44 18.63 0.64
N ILE A 450 6.55 19.77 1.33
CA ILE A 450 5.55 20.83 1.41
C ILE A 450 6.18 22.12 0.91
N ALA A 451 5.64 22.72 -0.16
CA ALA A 451 6.12 23.98 -0.72
C ALA A 451 5.08 25.09 -0.54
N ILE A 452 5.49 26.23 0.02
CA ILE A 452 4.64 27.41 0.25
C ILE A 452 4.91 28.45 -0.85
N GLY A 453 3.97 28.59 -1.77
CA GLY A 453 4.17 29.33 -3.02
C GLY A 453 5.07 28.56 -4.00
N PRO A 454 5.75 29.25 -4.93
CA PRO A 454 6.70 28.61 -5.84
C PRO A 454 7.78 27.82 -5.10
N LYS A 455 7.99 26.56 -5.51
CA LYS A 455 9.09 25.72 -5.00
C LYS A 455 10.39 26.19 -5.61
N TYR A 456 11.38 26.46 -4.76
CA TYR A 456 12.78 26.64 -5.15
C TYR A 456 13.62 25.56 -4.49
N ALA A 457 14.68 25.13 -5.15
CA ALA A 457 15.63 24.15 -4.63
C ALA A 457 16.64 24.84 -3.71
N TYR A 458 16.18 25.27 -2.53
CA TYR A 458 17.00 25.97 -1.54
C TYR A 458 18.19 25.13 -1.04
N SER A 459 18.11 23.80 -1.12
CA SER A 459 19.18 22.88 -0.73
C SER A 459 20.28 22.71 -1.80
N THR A 460 20.25 23.47 -2.91
CA THR A 460 21.23 23.37 -4.01
C THR A 460 22.01 24.68 -4.21
N HIS A 461 23.16 24.64 -4.85
CA HIS A 461 23.95 25.81 -5.20
C HIS A 461 23.50 26.42 -6.53
N ALA A 462 23.27 25.61 -7.57
CA ALA A 462 22.93 26.10 -8.90
C ALA A 462 21.54 26.78 -8.94
N TYR A 463 20.58 26.21 -8.19
CA TYR A 463 19.17 26.58 -8.27
C TYR A 463 18.65 27.37 -7.07
N THR A 464 19.44 27.56 -6.01
CA THR A 464 19.05 28.43 -4.89
C THR A 464 18.96 29.90 -5.31
N PRO A 465 17.98 30.67 -4.80
CA PRO A 465 17.95 32.11 -4.98
C PRO A 465 18.95 32.86 -4.06
N VAL A 466 19.63 32.16 -3.13
CA VAL A 466 20.59 32.76 -2.21
C VAL A 466 21.94 32.95 -2.89
N LYS A 467 22.27 34.20 -3.21
CA LYS A 467 23.46 34.55 -4.01
C LYS A 467 24.76 33.98 -3.43
N GLU A 468 24.99 34.11 -2.12
CA GLU A 468 26.24 33.70 -1.48
C GLU A 468 26.48 32.18 -1.59
N GLN A 469 25.41 31.39 -1.58
CA GLN A 469 25.49 29.94 -1.76
C GLN A 469 25.65 29.61 -3.25
N LYS A 470 24.92 30.32 -4.12
CA LYS A 470 25.02 30.17 -5.57
C LYS A 470 26.40 30.49 -6.14
N ASP A 471 27.13 31.42 -5.53
CA ASP A 471 28.51 31.75 -5.90
C ASP A 471 29.47 30.53 -5.77
N LEU A 472 29.07 29.43 -5.12
CA LEU A 472 29.85 28.18 -5.00
C LEU A 472 29.52 27.13 -6.08
N ALA A 473 28.50 27.36 -6.93
CA ALA A 473 28.06 26.40 -7.94
C ALA A 473 29.17 26.05 -8.96
N ASP A 474 30.07 26.99 -9.24
CA ASP A 474 31.18 26.83 -10.17
C ASP A 474 32.42 26.15 -9.55
N ASN A 475 32.39 25.78 -8.26
CA ASN A 475 33.51 25.10 -7.64
C ASN A 475 33.72 23.72 -8.26
N GLU A 476 34.98 23.36 -8.51
CA GLU A 476 35.30 22.13 -9.24
C GLU A 476 35.61 20.95 -8.31
N LEU A 477 35.09 19.79 -8.72
CA LEU A 477 35.49 18.47 -8.28
C LEU A 477 36.28 17.80 -9.41
N LYS A 478 37.55 17.50 -9.13
CA LYS A 478 38.39 16.77 -10.09
C LYS A 478 38.18 15.26 -9.97
N VAL A 479 37.80 14.61 -11.06
CA VAL A 479 37.64 13.16 -11.13
C VAL A 479 38.70 12.56 -12.04
N ILE A 480 39.51 11.65 -11.48
CA ILE A 480 40.54 10.90 -12.21
C ILE A 480 40.21 9.41 -12.13
N VAL A 481 40.15 8.73 -13.27
CA VAL A 481 40.05 7.27 -13.32
C VAL A 481 41.32 6.73 -13.96
N ASN A 482 42.10 5.99 -13.19
CA ASN A 482 43.31 5.32 -13.65
C ASN A 482 42.98 3.89 -14.05
N ASN A 483 43.50 3.49 -15.21
CA ASN A 483 43.46 2.12 -15.71
C ASN A 483 44.40 1.20 -14.93
N VAL A 484 44.28 -0.09 -15.19
CA VAL A 484 45.11 -1.16 -14.63
C VAL A 484 46.61 -0.94 -14.83
N ASP A 485 47.01 -0.40 -15.98
CA ASP A 485 48.41 -0.13 -16.32
C ASP A 485 48.94 1.20 -15.77
N GLY A 486 48.11 1.92 -15.00
CA GLY A 486 48.41 3.25 -14.47
C GLY A 486 48.22 4.40 -15.46
N SER A 487 47.78 4.12 -16.70
CA SER A 487 47.35 5.17 -17.64
C SER A 487 46.04 5.80 -17.17
N VAL A 488 45.76 7.02 -17.61
CA VAL A 488 44.56 7.77 -17.20
C VAL A 488 43.46 7.56 -18.23
N LEU A 489 42.33 6.98 -17.82
CA LEU A 489 41.13 6.79 -18.63
C LEU A 489 40.26 8.05 -18.67
N ILE A 490 40.06 8.65 -17.50
CA ILE A 490 39.23 9.85 -17.31
C ILE A 490 40.01 10.84 -16.46
N ASN A 491 39.97 12.12 -16.85
CA ASN A 491 40.54 13.23 -16.09
C ASN A 491 39.71 14.47 -16.40
N GLU A 492 38.62 14.60 -15.67
CA GLU A 492 37.60 15.61 -15.90
C GLU A 492 37.37 16.43 -14.63
N ASN A 493 36.90 17.66 -14.83
CA ASN A 493 36.42 18.51 -13.76
C ASN A 493 34.90 18.60 -13.89
N TYR A 494 34.22 18.39 -12.77
CA TYR A 494 32.78 18.58 -12.63
C TYR A 494 32.57 19.76 -11.70
N THR A 495 31.73 20.71 -12.09
CA THR A 495 31.29 21.77 -11.18
C THR A 495 30.29 21.22 -10.16
N VAL A 496 30.06 21.93 -9.06
CA VAL A 496 28.99 21.58 -8.12
C VAL A 496 27.62 21.61 -8.82
N ALA A 497 27.42 22.53 -9.77
CA ALA A 497 26.24 22.55 -10.62
C ALA A 497 26.09 21.26 -11.44
N ASP A 498 27.16 20.76 -12.07
CA ASP A 498 27.11 19.50 -12.84
C ASP A 498 26.69 18.30 -11.96
N ILE A 499 27.10 18.30 -10.69
CA ILE A 499 26.65 17.30 -9.72
C ILE A 499 25.15 17.47 -9.46
N GLU A 500 24.70 18.66 -9.09
CA GLU A 500 23.27 18.92 -8.80
C GLU A 500 22.35 18.67 -9.99
N ASP A 501 22.82 18.93 -11.21
CA ASP A 501 22.10 18.73 -12.47
C ASP A 501 21.74 17.27 -12.74
N VAL A 502 22.43 16.31 -12.12
CA VAL A 502 22.05 14.88 -12.15
C VAL A 502 20.66 14.65 -11.55
N LEU A 503 20.22 15.52 -10.63
CA LEU A 503 18.91 15.43 -9.96
C LEU A 503 17.95 16.54 -10.37
N TYR A 504 18.47 17.73 -10.68
CA TYR A 504 17.69 18.96 -10.83
C TYR A 504 17.73 19.57 -12.24
N GLY A 505 18.50 18.98 -13.17
CA GLY A 505 18.59 19.43 -14.55
C GLY A 505 17.26 19.31 -15.30
N GLU A 506 17.07 20.16 -16.32
CA GLU A 506 15.80 20.27 -17.08
C GLU A 506 15.36 18.94 -17.75
N ASP A 507 16.31 18.09 -18.15
CA ASP A 507 16.07 16.86 -18.90
C ASP A 507 16.13 15.57 -18.06
N VAL A 508 16.17 15.66 -16.72
CA VAL A 508 16.27 14.48 -15.86
C VAL A 508 14.92 13.80 -15.68
N SER A 509 14.84 12.52 -16.04
CA SER A 509 13.61 11.72 -15.86
C SER A 509 13.38 11.32 -14.40
N SER A 510 12.11 11.10 -14.02
CA SER A 510 11.75 10.64 -12.66
C SER A 510 12.44 9.32 -12.27
N ASN A 511 12.73 8.43 -13.23
CA ASN A 511 13.45 7.19 -12.98
C ASN A 511 14.93 7.43 -12.64
N GLN A 512 15.58 8.38 -13.32
CA GLN A 512 16.95 8.78 -12.99
C GLN A 512 17.01 9.41 -11.61
N ILE A 513 16.07 10.31 -11.28
CA ILE A 513 15.98 10.90 -9.94
C ILE A 513 15.82 9.82 -8.88
N LYS A 514 14.91 8.85 -9.09
CA LYS A 514 14.68 7.75 -8.14
C LYS A 514 15.91 6.86 -7.94
N ALA A 515 16.72 6.65 -8.97
CA ALA A 515 17.94 5.83 -8.89
C ALA A 515 19.12 6.59 -8.26
N ALA A 516 19.20 7.91 -8.47
CA ALA A 516 20.34 8.74 -8.10
C ALA A 516 20.18 9.46 -6.77
N LYS A 517 18.97 9.96 -6.45
CA LYS A 517 18.72 10.85 -5.31
C LYS A 517 18.87 10.10 -3.99
N ILE A 518 19.61 10.69 -3.07
CA ILE A 518 19.62 10.31 -1.65
C ILE A 518 19.28 11.53 -0.81
N LYS A 519 18.32 11.36 0.10
CA LYS A 519 18.05 12.29 1.20
C LYS A 519 17.71 11.50 2.46
N GLY A 520 18.43 11.72 3.54
CA GLY A 520 18.22 10.95 4.76
C GLY A 520 19.15 11.35 5.91
N VAL A 521 18.99 10.69 7.05
CA VAL A 521 19.74 11.00 8.29
C VAL A 521 21.04 10.19 8.33
N TYR A 522 22.19 10.85 8.17
CA TYR A 522 23.51 10.21 8.14
C TYR A 522 24.39 10.67 9.30
N GLU A 523 25.21 9.73 9.80
CA GLU A 523 26.25 10.03 10.77
C GLU A 523 27.50 10.57 10.06
N ALA A 524 28.01 11.70 10.53
CA ALA A 524 29.31 12.22 10.14
C ALA A 524 30.17 12.48 11.37
N LYS A 525 31.49 12.36 11.21
CA LYS A 525 32.43 12.53 12.31
C LYS A 525 32.53 14.01 12.71
N LYS A 526 32.22 14.33 13.98
CA LYS A 526 32.35 15.68 14.55
C LYS A 526 33.25 15.62 15.79
N GLY A 527 34.47 16.14 15.67
CA GLY A 527 35.49 16.05 16.73
C GLY A 527 35.88 14.60 17.05
N LYS A 528 35.63 14.18 18.30
CA LYS A 528 35.89 12.80 18.77
C LYS A 528 34.68 11.86 18.64
N GLY A 529 33.52 12.38 18.28
CA GLY A 529 32.26 11.62 18.18
C GLY A 529 31.66 11.69 16.78
N TYR A 530 30.39 11.30 16.69
CA TYR A 530 29.58 11.36 15.50
C TYR A 530 28.35 12.23 15.76
N LYS A 531 27.85 12.88 14.72
CA LYS A 531 26.59 13.62 14.73
C LYS A 531 25.73 13.13 13.58
N SER A 532 24.47 12.87 13.84
CA SER A 532 23.45 12.64 12.82
C SER A 532 22.89 13.98 12.32
N ASP A 533 22.90 14.17 11.01
CA ASP A 533 22.25 15.31 10.34
C ASP A 533 21.52 14.79 9.07
N VAL A 534 20.59 15.57 8.53
CA VAL A 534 19.95 15.25 7.25
C VAL A 534 20.88 15.70 6.12
N TYR A 535 21.35 14.77 5.30
CA TYR A 535 22.13 15.07 4.10
C TYR A 535 21.29 14.83 2.83
N GLU A 536 21.55 15.64 1.82
CA GLU A 536 20.99 15.49 0.48
C GLU A 536 22.13 15.46 -0.56
N GLY A 537 22.03 14.53 -1.51
CA GLY A 537 23.10 14.24 -2.45
C GLY A 537 22.76 13.18 -3.49
N ILE A 538 23.81 12.73 -4.19
CA ILE A 538 23.74 11.66 -5.19
C ILE A 538 24.35 10.38 -4.61
N ASN A 539 23.71 9.25 -4.89
CA ASN A 539 24.30 7.93 -4.69
C ASN A 539 25.66 7.81 -5.38
N LEU A 540 26.72 7.56 -4.60
CA LEU A 540 28.09 7.43 -5.11
C LEU A 540 28.23 6.29 -6.13
N GLU A 541 27.49 5.20 -5.94
CA GLU A 541 27.47 4.09 -6.89
C GLU A 541 26.95 4.54 -8.25
N TYR A 542 25.80 5.24 -8.25
CA TYR A 542 25.20 5.80 -9.45
C TYR A 542 26.14 6.82 -10.12
N PHE A 543 26.72 7.73 -9.34
CA PHE A 543 27.65 8.73 -9.89
C PHE A 543 28.86 8.09 -10.57
N LEU A 544 29.53 7.14 -9.90
CA LEU A 544 30.72 6.51 -10.48
C LEU A 544 30.39 5.58 -11.66
N GLN A 545 29.29 4.84 -11.60
CA GLN A 545 28.97 3.84 -12.62
C GLN A 545 28.20 4.41 -13.82
N GLU A 546 27.26 5.33 -13.60
CA GLU A 546 26.37 5.85 -14.65
C GLU A 546 26.81 7.22 -15.19
N ILE A 547 27.35 8.10 -14.33
CA ILE A 547 27.79 9.44 -14.76
C ILE A 547 29.24 9.40 -15.24
N ILE A 548 30.16 8.91 -14.40
CA ILE A 548 31.58 8.82 -14.77
C ILE A 548 31.84 7.65 -15.72
N GLY A 549 31.10 6.54 -15.58
CA GLY A 549 31.27 5.37 -16.44
C GLY A 549 32.54 4.58 -16.15
N ILE A 550 32.85 4.34 -14.86
CA ILE A 550 34.01 3.49 -14.50
C ILE A 550 33.89 2.10 -15.14
N PRO A 551 34.99 1.51 -15.66
CA PRO A 551 34.94 0.28 -16.44
C PRO A 551 34.69 -0.99 -15.60
N GLY A 552 34.71 -0.89 -14.26
CA GLY A 552 34.45 -2.01 -13.38
C GLY A 552 34.42 -1.64 -11.90
N THR A 553 34.11 -2.63 -11.06
CA THR A 553 33.90 -2.49 -9.61
C THR A 553 35.08 -2.98 -8.76
N ASN A 554 36.17 -3.44 -9.40
CA ASN A 554 37.39 -3.86 -8.73
C ASN A 554 38.39 -2.70 -8.64
N GLY A 555 38.94 -2.50 -7.44
CA GLY A 555 39.97 -1.51 -7.17
C GLY A 555 39.59 -0.56 -6.05
N THR A 556 40.27 0.59 -5.99
CA THR A 556 40.10 1.56 -4.90
C THR A 556 39.62 2.91 -5.41
N VAL A 557 38.94 3.63 -4.54
CA VAL A 557 38.65 5.05 -4.71
C VAL A 557 39.29 5.84 -3.57
N VAL A 558 39.89 6.96 -3.93
CA VAL A 558 40.49 7.92 -3.00
C VAL A 558 39.73 9.23 -3.09
N PHE A 559 39.14 9.65 -1.98
CA PHE A 559 38.51 10.95 -1.82
C PHE A 559 39.47 11.91 -1.11
N SER A 560 39.58 13.16 -1.57
CA SER A 560 40.47 14.14 -0.93
C SER A 560 39.93 15.56 -0.96
N ASP A 561 40.19 16.30 0.13
CA ASP A 561 40.01 17.75 0.26
C ASP A 561 41.31 18.54 -0.02
N GLY A 562 42.36 17.84 -0.50
CA GLY A 562 43.70 18.37 -0.72
C GLY A 562 44.66 18.24 0.48
N LYS A 563 44.15 17.95 1.69
CA LYS A 563 44.94 17.74 2.92
C LYS A 563 44.76 16.33 3.49
N ASN A 564 43.50 15.92 3.62
CA ASN A 564 43.06 14.63 4.09
C ASN A 564 42.75 13.73 2.88
N LYS A 565 42.92 12.42 3.07
CA LYS A 565 42.60 11.40 2.08
C LYS A 565 41.87 10.24 2.75
N LEU A 566 40.87 9.71 2.05
CA LEU A 566 40.16 8.51 2.44
C LEU A 566 40.19 7.53 1.26
N GLU A 567 40.86 6.40 1.45
CA GLU A 567 40.93 5.32 0.46
C GLU A 567 40.02 4.17 0.89
N ILE A 568 39.20 3.69 -0.05
CA ILE A 568 38.19 2.65 0.16
C ILE A 568 38.14 1.74 -1.08
N GLU A 569 37.93 0.45 -0.86
CA GLU A 569 37.66 -0.51 -1.94
C GLU A 569 36.29 -0.22 -2.57
N LEU A 570 36.19 -0.20 -3.90
CA LEU A 570 34.94 0.08 -4.60
C LEU A 570 33.80 -0.87 -4.20
N THR A 571 34.11 -2.15 -3.95
CA THR A 571 33.12 -3.14 -3.49
C THR A 571 32.54 -2.81 -2.11
N ASP A 572 33.36 -2.26 -1.22
CA ASP A 572 32.91 -1.86 0.11
C ASP A 572 32.07 -0.58 0.04
N LEU A 573 32.43 0.35 -0.85
CA LEU A 573 31.69 1.59 -1.08
C LEU A 573 30.24 1.36 -1.55
N PHE A 574 30.04 0.35 -2.41
CA PHE A 574 28.73 0.03 -2.99
C PHE A 574 27.84 -0.82 -2.07
N THR A 575 28.39 -1.29 -0.94
CA THR A 575 27.62 -2.03 0.06
C THR A 575 26.76 -1.07 0.90
N GLY A 576 25.53 -1.49 1.23
CA GLY A 576 24.66 -0.73 2.13
C GLY A 576 25.20 -0.73 3.57
N GLY A 577 25.10 0.40 4.26
CA GLY A 577 25.54 0.60 5.64
C GLY A 577 24.41 1.05 6.57
N PHE A 578 24.81 1.62 7.70
CA PHE A 578 23.92 1.91 8.82
C PHE A 578 24.13 3.33 9.39
N ASN A 579 23.07 3.85 10.02
CA ASN A 579 23.17 4.89 11.05
C ASN A 579 23.09 4.18 12.41
N ALA A 580 24.18 4.19 13.19
CA ALA A 580 24.24 3.45 14.45
C ALA A 580 23.46 4.14 15.58
N GLU A 581 23.42 5.47 15.60
CA GLU A 581 22.66 6.26 16.58
C GLU A 581 21.15 6.05 16.45
N LYS A 582 20.64 6.12 15.22
CA LYS A 582 19.21 6.03 14.92
C LYS A 582 18.73 4.61 14.60
N GLY A 583 19.64 3.69 14.27
CA GLY A 583 19.30 2.31 13.91
C GLY A 583 18.77 2.13 12.49
N ILE A 584 19.11 3.04 11.57
CA ILE A 584 18.71 2.99 10.15
C ILE A 584 19.61 2.00 9.41
N SER A 585 19.03 1.17 8.54
CA SER A 585 19.76 0.20 7.70
C SER A 585 19.75 0.58 6.22
N ASP A 586 20.54 -0.13 5.44
CA ASP A 586 20.57 -0.07 3.97
C ASP A 586 20.90 1.32 3.39
N GLN A 587 21.64 2.12 4.17
CA GLN A 587 22.09 3.44 3.73
C GLN A 587 23.17 3.32 2.66
N LYS A 588 23.08 4.14 1.61
CA LYS A 588 24.05 4.16 0.52
C LYS A 588 25.05 5.29 0.73
N ALA A 589 26.30 5.10 0.30
CA ALA A 589 27.28 6.17 0.30
C ALA A 589 26.86 7.29 -0.68
N MET A 590 27.18 8.55 -0.37
CA MET A 590 26.77 9.69 -1.19
C MET A 590 27.84 10.75 -1.39
N ILE A 591 27.69 11.49 -2.49
CA ILE A 591 28.24 12.85 -2.65
C ILE A 591 27.14 13.80 -2.21
N ALA A 592 27.27 14.36 -1.00
CA ALA A 592 26.35 15.33 -0.46
C ALA A 592 26.70 16.74 -0.96
N PHE A 593 25.69 17.49 -1.38
CA PHE A 593 25.78 18.92 -1.67
C PHE A 593 24.96 19.76 -0.68
N ALA A 594 24.10 19.14 0.13
CA ALA A 594 23.28 19.83 1.13
C ALA A 594 23.29 19.13 2.49
N LYS A 595 23.04 19.93 3.52
CA LYS A 595 22.84 19.48 4.90
C LYS A 595 21.76 20.31 5.57
N ASN A 596 20.82 19.64 6.24
CA ASN A 596 19.71 20.23 6.99
C ASN A 596 18.94 21.31 6.20
N GLY A 597 18.76 21.10 4.89
CA GLY A 597 17.96 21.96 4.01
C GLY A 597 18.70 23.15 3.41
N SER A 598 20.01 23.28 3.66
CA SER A 598 20.85 24.31 3.05
C SER A 598 22.03 23.72 2.27
N PRO A 599 22.49 24.38 1.20
CA PRO A 599 23.67 23.95 0.44
C PRO A 599 24.89 24.01 1.32
N LEU A 600 25.80 23.04 1.22
CA LEU A 600 26.98 22.99 2.06
C LEU A 600 27.94 24.14 1.71
N VAL A 601 28.60 24.74 2.72
CA VAL A 601 29.65 25.74 2.53
C VAL A 601 30.96 25.26 3.15
N PRO A 602 32.14 25.74 2.70
CA PRO A 602 33.43 25.22 3.17
C PRO A 602 33.61 25.19 4.69
N ASP A 603 33.22 26.25 5.38
CA ASP A 603 33.34 26.35 6.83
C ASP A 603 32.36 27.38 7.43
N GLU A 604 32.32 27.46 8.76
CA GLU A 604 31.48 28.40 9.53
C GLU A 604 31.77 29.89 9.27
N LYS A 605 32.88 30.22 8.57
CA LYS A 605 33.27 31.60 8.23
C LYS A 605 32.90 31.96 6.79
N SER A 606 32.44 30.99 6.02
CA SER A 606 32.10 31.15 4.61
C SER A 606 30.86 32.00 4.45
N LYS A 607 30.81 32.81 3.38
CA LYS A 607 29.57 33.48 2.99
C LYS A 607 28.54 32.41 2.62
N GLY A 608 27.29 32.59 3.04
CA GLY A 608 26.23 31.59 2.86
C GLY A 608 26.17 30.52 3.95
N TYR A 609 27.06 30.57 4.97
CA TYR A 609 26.92 29.74 6.18
C TYR A 609 25.65 30.10 6.95
N VAL A 610 24.90 29.07 7.33
CA VAL A 610 23.69 29.15 8.15
C VAL A 610 23.91 28.26 9.36
N ASP A 611 24.06 28.89 10.52
CA ASP A 611 24.17 28.19 11.80
C ASP A 611 22.81 27.59 12.20
N LYS A 612 21.77 28.42 12.18
CA LYS A 612 20.41 28.07 12.58
C LYS A 612 19.38 29.00 11.96
N ILE A 613 18.14 28.54 11.89
CA ILE A 613 16.96 29.33 11.52
C ILE A 613 16.13 29.62 12.78
N ILE A 614 15.61 30.84 12.89
CA ILE A 614 14.70 31.23 13.97
C ILE A 614 13.31 30.73 13.64
N LEU A 615 12.65 30.10 14.61
CA LEU A 615 11.28 29.59 14.50
C LEU A 615 10.33 30.46 15.34
N ASN A 616 9.02 30.30 15.10
CA ASN A 616 7.96 31.04 15.77
C ASN A 616 7.15 30.11 16.71
N PRO A 617 7.69 29.72 17.87
CA PRO A 617 7.03 28.77 18.78
C PRO A 617 5.65 29.28 19.22
N LEU A 618 4.65 28.40 19.16
CA LEU A 618 3.28 28.70 19.61
C LEU A 618 3.09 28.48 21.12
N ILE A 619 3.92 27.61 21.70
CA ILE A 619 4.01 27.36 23.14
C ILE A 619 5.48 27.34 23.57
N GLU A 620 5.75 27.64 24.84
CA GLU A 620 7.12 27.81 25.40
C GLU A 620 8.02 26.58 25.19
N SER A 621 7.42 25.38 25.14
CA SER A 621 8.11 24.11 24.97
C SER A 621 8.48 23.79 23.52
N ASN A 622 7.92 24.48 22.52
CA ASN A 622 8.35 24.29 21.14
C ASN A 622 9.75 24.90 20.93
N PRO A 623 10.64 24.24 20.17
CA PRO A 623 11.96 24.79 19.85
C PRO A 623 11.84 26.16 19.18
N ALA A 624 12.62 27.14 19.67
CA ALA A 624 12.66 28.49 19.09
C ALA A 624 13.64 28.62 17.90
N THR A 625 14.43 27.57 17.63
CA THR A 625 15.41 27.55 16.55
C THR A 625 15.54 26.15 15.95
N TYR A 626 15.79 26.09 14.65
CA TYR A 626 16.18 24.87 13.93
C TYR A 626 17.69 24.94 13.64
N GLU A 627 18.46 23.95 14.08
CA GLU A 627 19.91 23.88 13.81
C GLU A 627 20.13 23.49 12.35
N VAL A 628 20.95 24.25 11.63
CA VAL A 628 21.31 23.96 10.24
C VAL A 628 22.75 23.47 10.17
N ASP A 629 23.73 24.29 10.60
CA ASP A 629 25.16 24.03 10.47
C ASP A 629 25.51 23.42 9.11
N ASN A 630 25.38 24.19 8.02
CA ASN A 630 25.68 23.73 6.67
C ASN A 630 27.19 23.74 6.33
N SER A 631 28.08 23.61 7.32
CA SER A 631 29.53 23.57 7.07
C SER A 631 30.00 22.21 6.54
N GLY A 632 31.13 22.21 5.81
CA GLY A 632 31.79 21.01 5.28
C GLY A 632 31.68 20.80 3.76
N GLY A 633 31.35 21.85 3.00
CA GLY A 633 31.10 21.82 1.54
C GLY A 633 32.14 22.49 0.66
N PRO A 634 31.79 22.79 -0.61
CA PRO A 634 30.44 22.68 -1.19
C PRO A 634 29.98 21.25 -1.47
N LEU A 635 30.91 20.30 -1.52
CA LEU A 635 30.64 18.87 -1.62
C LEU A 635 31.26 18.13 -0.43
N ALA A 636 30.58 17.10 0.05
CA ALA A 636 31.08 16.18 1.06
C ALA A 636 30.85 14.73 0.64
N ILE A 637 31.80 13.86 0.98
CA ILE A 637 31.62 12.42 0.86
C ILE A 637 31.14 11.89 2.20
N ILE A 638 29.97 11.24 2.20
CA ILE A 638 29.39 10.63 3.40
C ILE A 638 29.25 9.14 3.17
N ILE A 639 29.85 8.35 4.05
CA ILE A 639 29.89 6.88 3.96
C ILE A 639 29.35 6.32 5.27
N PRO A 640 28.23 5.57 5.23
CA PRO A 640 27.55 5.09 6.42
C PRO A 640 28.40 4.08 7.20
N SER A 641 28.00 3.83 8.44
CA SER A 641 28.67 2.86 9.30
C SER A 641 28.53 1.43 8.76
N THR A 642 29.50 0.57 9.04
CA THR A 642 29.44 -0.87 8.70
C THR A 642 28.70 -1.69 9.75
N SER A 643 28.31 -1.07 10.87
CA SER A 643 27.65 -1.72 12.00
C SER A 643 26.50 -0.90 12.56
N LEU A 644 25.37 -1.56 12.81
CA LEU A 644 24.19 -0.98 13.47
C LEU A 644 24.43 -0.60 14.94
N LYS A 645 25.47 -1.16 15.60
CA LYS A 645 25.68 -1.01 17.05
C LYS A 645 26.71 0.04 17.44
N LYS A 646 27.60 0.40 16.52
CA LYS A 646 28.71 1.31 16.79
C LYS A 646 29.05 2.08 15.53
N SER A 647 28.97 3.39 15.62
CA SER A 647 29.31 4.25 14.50
C SER A 647 30.80 4.17 14.17
N ASP A 648 31.08 3.84 12.92
CA ASP A 648 32.37 3.90 12.25
C ASP A 648 32.25 4.61 10.89
N ALA A 649 31.18 5.41 10.74
CA ALA A 649 30.91 6.21 9.56
C ALA A 649 32.12 7.05 9.17
N LYS A 650 32.36 7.17 7.86
CA LYS A 650 33.49 7.90 7.31
C LYS A 650 32.99 9.08 6.50
N SER A 651 33.76 10.16 6.52
CA SER A 651 33.45 11.33 5.70
C SER A 651 34.72 12.06 5.27
N VAL A 652 34.63 12.71 4.11
CA VAL A 652 35.59 13.71 3.64
C VAL A 652 34.80 14.97 3.32
N MET A 653 34.94 15.98 4.18
CA MET A 653 34.30 17.28 4.01
C MET A 653 35.09 18.14 3.02
N ASN A 654 34.41 19.03 2.30
CA ASN A 654 34.99 19.89 1.27
C ASN A 654 35.84 19.11 0.27
N VAL A 655 35.26 18.04 -0.28
CA VAL A 655 35.95 17.17 -1.24
C VAL A 655 36.23 17.95 -2.53
N THR A 656 37.47 17.88 -3.02
CA THR A 656 37.92 18.56 -4.24
C THR A 656 38.44 17.58 -5.29
N SER A 657 38.68 16.31 -4.91
CA SER A 657 39.05 15.29 -5.88
C SER A 657 38.58 13.88 -5.51
N ILE A 658 38.27 13.12 -6.55
CA ILE A 658 38.01 11.68 -6.53
C ILE A 658 39.03 11.02 -7.46
N THR A 659 39.78 10.04 -6.98
CA THR A 659 40.67 9.24 -7.81
C THR A 659 40.27 7.78 -7.71
N VAL A 660 39.82 7.19 -8.82
CA VAL A 660 39.51 5.77 -8.93
C VAL A 660 40.71 5.06 -9.56
N ASN A 661 41.18 3.99 -8.93
CA ASN A 661 42.20 3.11 -9.49
C ASN A 661 41.54 1.77 -9.78
N VAL A 662 41.34 1.45 -11.06
CA VAL A 662 40.76 0.15 -11.40
C VAL A 662 41.80 -0.95 -11.32
N GLU A 663 41.41 -2.09 -10.75
CA GLU A 663 42.23 -3.28 -10.69
C GLU A 663 41.80 -4.29 -11.79
N PRO A 664 42.74 -5.06 -12.34
CA PRO A 664 42.42 -6.08 -13.33
C PRO A 664 41.53 -7.14 -12.69
N ASP A 665 40.48 -7.51 -13.42
CA ASP A 665 39.68 -8.67 -13.06
C ASP A 665 40.53 -9.94 -13.27
N GLN A 666 40.95 -10.59 -12.18
CA GLN A 666 41.78 -11.80 -12.24
C GLN A 666 41.10 -12.97 -12.95
N TYR A 667 39.78 -12.90 -13.12
CA TYR A 667 39.00 -13.90 -13.85
C TYR A 667 38.94 -13.63 -15.35
N ALA A 668 39.34 -12.44 -15.83
CA ALA A 668 39.27 -12.07 -17.24
C ALA A 668 40.52 -12.51 -18.02
N HIS A 669 40.36 -12.70 -19.33
CA HIS A 669 41.40 -13.14 -20.26
C HIS A 669 42.33 -11.98 -20.66
N LEU A 670 43.01 -11.37 -19.69
CA LEU A 670 43.79 -10.15 -19.92
C LEU A 670 45.25 -10.42 -20.32
N GLU A 671 45.85 -11.50 -19.83
CA GLU A 671 47.29 -11.76 -19.99
C GLU A 671 47.64 -13.21 -20.34
N GLY A 672 48.87 -13.44 -20.79
CA GLY A 672 49.43 -14.76 -21.08
C GLY A 672 48.76 -15.50 -22.24
N GLU A 673 48.72 -16.83 -22.17
CA GLU A 673 48.07 -17.67 -23.19
C GLU A 673 46.54 -17.52 -23.20
N ALA A 674 45.94 -17.10 -22.08
CA ALA A 674 44.50 -16.84 -21.97
C ALA A 674 44.07 -15.63 -22.81
N ALA A 675 44.91 -14.60 -22.93
CA ALA A 675 44.60 -13.40 -23.72
C ALA A 675 44.25 -13.67 -25.19
N LYS A 676 44.74 -14.77 -25.77
CA LYS A 676 44.40 -15.20 -27.14
C LYS A 676 42.91 -15.56 -27.27
N LEU A 677 42.30 -16.05 -26.19
CA LEU A 677 40.90 -16.47 -26.14
C LEU A 677 39.93 -15.29 -25.98
N ALA A 678 40.40 -14.12 -25.55
CA ALA A 678 39.58 -12.92 -25.37
C ALA A 678 38.90 -12.47 -26.67
N SER A 679 39.52 -12.76 -27.82
CA SER A 679 39.00 -12.45 -29.15
C SER A 679 37.99 -13.46 -29.70
N ASN A 680 37.79 -14.60 -29.02
CA ASN A 680 36.77 -15.57 -29.41
C ASN A 680 35.39 -14.93 -29.28
N THR A 681 34.43 -15.41 -30.08
CA THR A 681 33.09 -14.82 -30.12
C THR A 681 32.01 -15.79 -29.65
N ILE A 682 30.95 -15.20 -29.10
CA ILE A 682 29.69 -15.86 -28.78
C ILE A 682 28.56 -15.15 -29.50
N LYS A 683 27.67 -15.92 -30.16
CA LYS A 683 26.53 -15.38 -30.90
C LYS A 683 25.21 -15.64 -30.17
N PHE A 684 24.41 -14.60 -29.97
CA PHE A 684 23.03 -14.67 -29.49
C PHE A 684 22.08 -14.45 -30.67
N TYR A 685 21.15 -15.36 -30.92
CA TYR A 685 20.26 -15.31 -32.08
C TYR A 685 18.98 -16.13 -31.89
N GLY A 686 18.11 -16.18 -32.91
CA GLY A 686 16.89 -16.99 -32.91
C GLY A 686 15.62 -16.13 -33.00
N GLU A 687 14.47 -16.78 -33.12
CA GLU A 687 13.17 -16.11 -33.29
C GLU A 687 12.70 -15.40 -32.01
N GLY A 688 13.21 -15.79 -30.84
CA GLY A 688 12.86 -15.25 -29.54
C GLY A 688 13.63 -13.99 -29.14
N VAL A 689 14.49 -13.46 -30.00
CA VAL A 689 15.20 -12.18 -29.78
C VAL A 689 14.87 -11.16 -30.87
N ASN A 690 14.94 -9.88 -30.53
CA ASN A 690 14.64 -8.77 -31.45
C ASN A 690 15.63 -8.73 -32.62
N ALA A 691 16.92 -8.96 -32.34
CA ALA A 691 17.98 -9.04 -33.32
C ALA A 691 19.09 -10.00 -32.84
N ALA A 692 19.84 -10.57 -33.78
CA ALA A 692 21.03 -11.33 -33.44
C ALA A 692 22.16 -10.38 -32.98
N LYS A 693 22.84 -10.73 -31.90
CA LYS A 693 23.97 -9.98 -31.32
C LYS A 693 25.18 -10.89 -31.20
N THR A 694 26.37 -10.39 -31.45
CA THR A 694 27.62 -11.16 -31.33
C THR A 694 28.59 -10.37 -30.47
N TYR A 695 29.16 -11.05 -29.48
CA TYR A 695 30.11 -10.48 -28.54
C TYR A 695 31.43 -11.23 -28.62
N LYS A 696 32.54 -10.54 -28.41
CA LYS A 696 33.79 -11.18 -28.02
C LYS A 696 33.73 -11.61 -26.56
N VAL A 697 34.57 -12.56 -26.17
CA VAL A 697 34.77 -12.91 -24.75
C VAL A 697 35.17 -11.66 -23.96
N SER A 698 36.06 -10.82 -24.51
CA SER A 698 36.43 -9.53 -23.90
C SER A 698 35.25 -8.58 -23.72
N ASP A 699 34.23 -8.64 -24.59
CA ASP A 699 33.05 -7.79 -24.48
C ASP A 699 32.19 -8.25 -23.30
N ILE A 700 32.02 -9.57 -23.12
CA ILE A 700 31.35 -10.16 -21.96
C ILE A 700 32.10 -9.85 -20.67
N GLU A 701 33.42 -9.99 -20.67
CA GLU A 701 34.27 -9.62 -19.53
C GLU A 701 34.20 -8.13 -19.21
N GLY A 702 34.00 -7.28 -20.22
CA GLY A 702 33.83 -5.84 -20.05
C GLY A 702 32.48 -5.43 -19.43
N MET A 703 31.49 -6.31 -19.38
CA MET A 703 30.18 -6.04 -18.76
C MET A 703 30.23 -6.15 -17.24
N GLN A 704 31.18 -5.46 -16.61
CA GLN A 704 31.47 -5.57 -15.17
C GLN A 704 30.28 -5.18 -14.28
N LYS A 705 29.35 -4.33 -14.77
CA LYS A 705 28.09 -4.01 -14.08
C LYS A 705 27.16 -5.21 -13.91
N MET A 706 27.22 -6.19 -14.83
CA MET A 706 26.42 -7.41 -14.80
C MET A 706 27.20 -8.63 -14.27
N ALA A 707 28.50 -8.45 -13.98
CA ALA A 707 29.39 -9.55 -13.63
C ALA A 707 29.35 -9.87 -12.14
N GLU A 708 29.02 -11.12 -11.82
CA GLU A 708 28.92 -11.63 -10.46
C GLU A 708 29.89 -12.78 -10.21
N THR A 709 30.27 -12.95 -8.94
CA THR A 709 31.05 -14.10 -8.49
C THR A 709 30.21 -14.95 -7.55
N LEU A 710 29.82 -16.14 -7.99
CA LEU A 710 28.90 -17.03 -7.29
C LEU A 710 29.55 -18.38 -6.96
N ASP A 711 29.16 -18.94 -5.83
CA ASP A 711 29.51 -20.31 -5.43
C ASP A 711 28.39 -21.27 -5.84
N PHE A 712 28.75 -22.39 -6.46
CA PHE A 712 27.82 -23.42 -6.93
C PHE A 712 28.13 -24.77 -6.30
N ASP A 713 27.08 -25.47 -5.88
CA ASP A 713 27.15 -26.90 -5.62
C ASP A 713 26.92 -27.65 -6.95
N ILE A 714 27.93 -28.39 -7.38
CA ILE A 714 27.96 -29.14 -8.64
C ILE A 714 27.94 -30.63 -8.32
N LEU A 715 26.80 -31.28 -8.59
CA LEU A 715 26.66 -32.72 -8.44
C LEU A 715 26.91 -33.42 -9.78
N THR A 716 27.87 -34.34 -9.76
CA THR A 716 28.14 -35.25 -10.88
C THR A 716 27.99 -36.71 -10.43
N LYS A 717 28.08 -37.65 -11.37
CA LYS A 717 28.16 -39.09 -11.03
C LYS A 717 29.35 -39.44 -10.11
N LYS A 718 30.33 -38.54 -9.97
CA LYS A 718 31.52 -38.70 -9.11
C LYS A 718 31.33 -38.14 -7.70
N GLY A 719 30.20 -37.46 -7.43
CA GLY A 719 29.93 -36.77 -6.17
C GLY A 719 29.72 -35.26 -6.35
N MET A 720 29.50 -34.59 -5.22
CA MET A 720 29.24 -33.15 -5.11
C MET A 720 30.53 -32.38 -4.87
N SER A 721 30.76 -31.32 -5.63
CA SER A 721 31.84 -30.34 -5.42
C SER A 721 31.26 -28.94 -5.26
N LYS A 722 31.87 -28.12 -4.41
CA LYS A 722 31.57 -26.69 -4.33
C LYS A 722 32.60 -25.92 -5.16
N GLU A 723 32.14 -25.15 -6.13
CA GLU A 723 32.98 -24.48 -7.12
C GLU A 723 32.58 -23.00 -7.25
N ARG A 724 33.56 -22.10 -7.41
CA ARG A 724 33.33 -20.66 -7.57
C ARG A 724 33.51 -20.26 -9.03
N TYR A 725 32.58 -19.47 -9.55
CA TYR A 725 32.63 -18.97 -10.92
C TYR A 725 32.35 -17.47 -10.96
N ARG A 726 32.98 -16.79 -11.92
CA ARG A 726 32.70 -15.38 -12.26
C ARG A 726 32.19 -15.27 -13.69
N GLY A 727 31.13 -14.50 -13.89
CA GLY A 727 30.40 -14.43 -15.16
C GLY A 727 29.20 -13.49 -15.11
N ILE A 728 28.39 -13.54 -16.16
CA ILE A 728 27.13 -12.80 -16.25
C ILE A 728 25.95 -13.76 -16.11
N GLY A 729 24.90 -13.37 -15.40
CA GLY A 729 23.64 -14.11 -15.43
C GLY A 729 23.15 -14.23 -16.87
N ILE A 730 23.08 -15.46 -17.41
CA ILE A 730 22.80 -15.63 -18.85
C ILE A 730 21.42 -15.06 -19.23
N TYR A 731 20.48 -15.12 -18.30
CA TYR A 731 19.16 -14.55 -18.47
C TYR A 731 19.18 -13.01 -18.51
N ASP A 732 19.90 -12.38 -17.58
CA ASP A 732 20.10 -10.92 -17.55
C ASP A 732 20.73 -10.43 -18.88
N LEU A 733 21.69 -11.17 -19.41
CA LEU A 733 22.30 -10.87 -20.70
C LEU A 733 21.34 -11.03 -21.88
N LEU A 734 20.40 -11.99 -21.82
CA LEU A 734 19.37 -12.15 -22.84
C LEU A 734 18.38 -10.98 -22.83
N LEU A 735 18.03 -10.43 -21.66
CA LEU A 735 17.23 -9.22 -21.57
C LEU A 735 17.92 -8.04 -22.29
N ASP A 736 19.23 -7.85 -22.10
CA ASP A 736 20.02 -6.82 -22.82
C ASP A 736 20.09 -7.07 -24.34
N VAL A 737 20.16 -8.33 -24.77
CA VAL A 737 20.09 -8.70 -26.20
C VAL A 737 18.71 -8.37 -26.80
N GLY A 738 17.67 -8.30 -25.97
CA GLY A 738 16.32 -7.93 -26.36
C GLY A 738 15.43 -9.15 -26.63
N LEU A 739 15.01 -9.85 -25.58
CA LEU A 739 14.07 -10.97 -25.69
C LEU A 739 12.68 -10.49 -26.16
N ARG A 740 12.11 -11.14 -27.19
CA ARG A 740 10.73 -10.93 -27.66
C ARG A 740 9.73 -11.60 -26.75
N TYR A 741 8.58 -11.00 -26.49
CA TYR A 741 7.57 -11.51 -25.53
C TYR A 741 7.07 -12.95 -25.76
N ASN A 742 7.34 -13.57 -26.92
CA ASN A 742 7.05 -14.98 -27.20
C ASN A 742 8.27 -15.91 -27.18
N ALA A 743 9.42 -15.45 -26.66
CA ALA A 743 10.61 -16.25 -26.44
C ALA A 743 10.33 -17.44 -25.49
N HIS A 744 10.82 -18.64 -25.81
CA HIS A 744 10.42 -19.85 -25.10
C HIS A 744 11.59 -20.69 -24.57
N GLU A 745 12.41 -21.26 -25.45
CA GLU A 745 13.56 -22.08 -25.05
C GLU A 745 14.87 -21.42 -25.43
N VAL A 746 15.92 -21.75 -24.67
CA VAL A 746 17.30 -21.34 -24.92
C VAL A 746 18.14 -22.56 -25.24
N ILE A 747 18.69 -22.61 -26.44
CA ILE A 747 19.57 -23.66 -26.92
C ILE A 747 21.01 -23.14 -26.87
N VAL A 748 21.84 -23.77 -26.05
CA VAL A 748 23.24 -23.40 -25.86
C VAL A 748 24.12 -24.36 -26.66
N HIS A 749 24.95 -23.80 -27.52
CA HIS A 749 25.82 -24.52 -28.45
C HIS A 749 27.28 -24.45 -27.96
N SER A 750 27.94 -25.61 -27.90
CA SER A 750 29.36 -25.74 -27.58
C SER A 750 30.22 -25.83 -28.86
N SER A 751 31.50 -25.46 -28.75
CA SER A 751 32.46 -25.53 -29.85
C SER A 751 32.69 -26.94 -30.40
N ASP A 752 32.41 -27.99 -29.61
CA ASP A 752 32.52 -29.39 -30.05
C ASP A 752 31.31 -29.87 -30.86
N GLY A 753 30.31 -29.01 -31.08
CA GLY A 753 29.08 -29.29 -31.80
C GLY A 753 27.96 -29.86 -30.93
N SER A 754 28.21 -30.11 -29.64
CA SER A 754 27.14 -30.45 -28.70
C SER A 754 26.23 -29.25 -28.42
N LYS A 755 24.97 -29.54 -28.12
CA LYS A 755 23.98 -28.52 -27.75
C LYS A 755 23.09 -29.02 -26.64
N GLN A 756 22.59 -28.10 -25.82
CA GLN A 756 21.60 -28.39 -24.80
C GLN A 756 20.52 -27.32 -24.77
N THR A 757 19.28 -27.77 -24.67
CA THR A 757 18.09 -26.91 -24.58
C THR A 757 17.70 -26.73 -23.12
N PHE A 758 17.37 -25.50 -22.77
CA PHE A 758 16.88 -25.09 -21.45
C PHE A 758 15.55 -24.36 -21.63
N PRO A 759 14.54 -24.62 -20.80
CA PRO A 759 13.45 -23.67 -20.63
C PRO A 759 14.02 -22.29 -20.27
N LEU A 760 13.47 -21.22 -20.83
CA LEU A 760 13.98 -19.87 -20.55
C LEU A 760 13.88 -19.55 -19.04
N GLY A 761 12.80 -19.98 -18.38
CA GLY A 761 12.62 -19.81 -16.93
C GLY A 761 13.65 -20.54 -16.07
N ASP A 762 14.27 -21.61 -16.58
CA ASP A 762 15.31 -22.36 -15.86
C ASP A 762 16.60 -21.55 -15.69
N LEU A 763 16.82 -20.54 -16.54
CA LEU A 763 18.02 -19.71 -16.55
C LEU A 763 17.89 -18.42 -15.73
N ARG A 764 16.66 -17.96 -15.47
CA ARG A 764 16.33 -16.74 -14.72
C ARG A 764 16.91 -16.74 -13.30
N GLY A 765 16.89 -17.91 -12.68
CA GLY A 765 17.28 -18.11 -11.28
C GLY A 765 16.11 -17.95 -10.31
N ASP A 766 16.27 -18.56 -9.14
CA ASP A 766 15.33 -18.57 -8.03
C ASP A 766 16.12 -18.53 -6.70
N GLU A 767 15.47 -18.87 -5.57
CA GLU A 767 16.12 -18.96 -4.24
C GLU A 767 17.35 -19.90 -4.21
N LYS A 768 17.48 -20.81 -5.18
CA LYS A 768 18.56 -21.80 -5.30
C LYS A 768 19.71 -21.31 -6.19
N GLY A 769 19.61 -20.10 -6.74
CA GLY A 769 20.64 -19.44 -7.54
C GLY A 769 20.24 -19.28 -9.00
N LYS A 770 21.08 -18.57 -9.76
CA LYS A 770 20.87 -18.29 -11.19
C LYS A 770 21.93 -18.93 -12.09
N ALA A 771 21.58 -19.16 -13.35
CA ALA A 771 22.51 -19.70 -14.32
C ALA A 771 23.49 -18.63 -14.79
N LEU A 772 24.78 -18.97 -14.82
CA LEU A 772 25.87 -18.05 -15.10
C LEU A 772 26.59 -18.43 -16.38
N LEU A 773 26.70 -17.50 -17.33
CA LEU A 773 27.68 -17.58 -18.40
C LEU A 773 29.03 -17.13 -17.84
N ALA A 774 29.78 -18.10 -17.31
CA ALA A 774 31.05 -17.89 -16.66
C ALA A 774 32.18 -17.68 -17.67
N PHE A 775 33.07 -16.74 -17.36
CA PHE A 775 34.35 -16.52 -18.06
C PHE A 775 35.57 -16.84 -17.18
N GLY A 776 35.39 -16.99 -15.86
CA GLY A 776 36.47 -17.37 -14.94
C GLY A 776 36.04 -18.34 -13.83
N GLN A 777 37.03 -18.97 -13.19
CA GLN A 777 36.86 -19.92 -12.09
C GLN A 777 37.74 -19.55 -10.90
N GLY A 778 37.21 -19.72 -9.68
CA GLY A 778 37.88 -19.41 -8.42
C GLY A 778 37.88 -20.60 -7.45
N ASP A 779 38.60 -20.43 -6.33
CA ASP A 779 38.60 -21.38 -5.22
C ASP A 779 37.72 -20.83 -4.09
N VAL A 780 36.70 -21.60 -3.69
CA VAL A 780 35.75 -21.25 -2.63
C VAL A 780 36.43 -20.98 -1.27
N LYS A 781 37.65 -21.50 -1.06
CA LYS A 781 38.45 -21.29 0.16
C LYS A 781 39.29 -20.01 0.14
N LYS A 782 39.39 -19.34 -1.00
CA LYS A 782 40.14 -18.08 -1.17
C LYS A 782 39.19 -16.88 -1.15
N ALA A 783 39.78 -15.68 -1.08
CA ALA A 783 39.02 -14.43 -1.21
C ALA A 783 38.26 -14.40 -2.55
N ILE A 784 37.08 -13.79 -2.56
CA ILE A 784 36.16 -13.81 -3.72
C ILE A 784 36.79 -13.24 -5.00
N LYS A 785 37.72 -12.29 -4.88
CA LYS A 785 38.45 -11.68 -5.99
C LYS A 785 39.59 -12.54 -6.58
N ILE A 786 39.95 -13.66 -5.94
CA ILE A 786 41.05 -14.51 -6.40
C ILE A 786 40.51 -15.62 -7.31
N GLY A 787 40.84 -15.53 -8.59
CA GLY A 787 40.42 -16.48 -9.62
C GLY A 787 41.40 -16.59 -10.78
N ALA A 788 40.96 -17.27 -11.84
CA ALA A 788 41.66 -17.35 -13.11
C ALA A 788 40.67 -17.45 -14.28
N PRO A 789 41.03 -16.96 -15.48
CA PRO A 789 40.20 -17.12 -16.67
C PRO A 789 40.00 -18.58 -17.05
N LEU A 790 38.81 -18.90 -17.57
CA LEU A 790 38.49 -20.22 -18.05
C LEU A 790 39.26 -20.53 -19.33
N ASN A 791 40.00 -21.62 -19.37
CA ASN A 791 40.68 -22.09 -20.57
C ASN A 791 40.12 -23.45 -20.98
N LYS A 792 40.66 -24.03 -22.05
CA LYS A 792 40.26 -25.35 -22.56
C LYS A 792 40.22 -26.45 -21.49
N ASN A 793 41.08 -26.41 -20.47
CA ASN A 793 41.10 -27.43 -19.41
C ASN A 793 40.02 -27.21 -18.35
N THR A 794 39.57 -25.97 -18.15
CA THR A 794 38.51 -25.61 -17.20
C THR A 794 37.13 -25.45 -17.88
N GLY A 795 37.09 -25.60 -19.21
CA GLY A 795 35.87 -25.61 -20.03
C GLY A 795 35.51 -24.25 -20.62
N GLY A 796 36.52 -23.41 -20.91
CA GLY A 796 36.38 -22.08 -21.48
C GLY A 796 36.84 -21.90 -22.92
N PRO A 797 36.65 -20.70 -23.48
CA PRO A 797 36.68 -19.44 -22.71
C PRO A 797 35.38 -19.02 -22.02
N LEU A 798 34.25 -19.58 -22.44
CA LEU A 798 32.95 -19.36 -21.79
C LEU A 798 32.33 -20.70 -21.40
N LYS A 799 31.70 -20.75 -20.22
CA LYS A 799 31.02 -21.93 -19.69
C LYS A 799 29.67 -21.53 -19.14
N LEU A 800 28.60 -22.21 -19.55
CA LEU A 800 27.33 -22.11 -18.84
C LEU A 800 27.41 -22.97 -17.57
N VAL A 801 27.20 -22.35 -16.41
CA VAL A 801 27.10 -23.01 -15.11
C VAL A 801 25.66 -22.88 -14.62
N VAL A 802 25.02 -23.99 -14.32
CA VAL A 802 23.64 -23.99 -13.81
C VAL A 802 23.59 -24.43 -12.34
N PRO A 803 22.77 -23.77 -11.51
CA PRO A 803 22.64 -24.09 -10.09
C PRO A 803 22.01 -25.48 -9.90
N GLN A 804 22.28 -26.09 -8.74
CA GLN A 804 21.65 -27.34 -8.35
C GLN A 804 20.23 -27.07 -7.88
N LYS A 805 19.22 -27.62 -8.57
CA LYS A 805 17.82 -27.41 -8.19
C LYS A 805 17.31 -28.37 -7.11
N ASP A 806 17.88 -29.57 -7.03
CA ASP A 806 17.56 -30.58 -6.01
C ASP A 806 18.82 -31.34 -5.60
N LYS A 807 18.84 -31.86 -4.37
CA LYS A 807 19.95 -32.66 -3.82
C LYS A 807 20.37 -33.86 -4.69
N ASN A 808 19.47 -34.35 -5.56
CA ASN A 808 19.73 -35.46 -6.49
C ASN A 808 19.89 -35.00 -7.95
N ASP A 809 19.76 -33.71 -8.25
CA ASP A 809 19.92 -33.17 -9.59
C ASP A 809 21.39 -33.23 -10.01
N LEU A 810 21.70 -34.03 -11.04
CA LEU A 810 23.03 -34.14 -11.64
C LEU A 810 23.33 -32.92 -12.53
N ASN A 811 23.22 -31.71 -11.96
CA ASN A 811 23.37 -30.43 -12.65
C ASN A 811 24.72 -30.27 -13.34
N GLY A 812 25.77 -30.98 -12.89
CA GLY A 812 27.08 -30.95 -13.57
C GLY A 812 27.05 -31.44 -15.02
N GLN A 813 26.06 -32.26 -15.43
CA GLN A 813 25.86 -32.64 -16.84
C GLN A 813 25.17 -31.55 -17.67
N ARG A 814 24.50 -30.61 -16.99
CA ARG A 814 23.81 -29.46 -17.60
C ARG A 814 24.72 -28.24 -17.72
N CYS A 815 25.89 -28.24 -17.08
CA CYS A 815 26.90 -27.20 -17.27
C CYS A 815 27.63 -27.40 -18.61
N ILE A 816 27.48 -26.45 -19.53
CA ILE A 816 28.04 -26.54 -20.89
C ILE A 816 29.38 -25.83 -20.97
N LYS A 817 30.40 -26.54 -21.44
CA LYS A 817 31.75 -26.02 -21.66
C LYS A 817 31.88 -25.41 -23.06
N ASP A 818 32.85 -24.52 -23.23
CA ASP A 818 33.26 -23.94 -24.50
C ASP A 818 32.06 -23.40 -25.31
N VAL A 819 31.21 -22.61 -24.66
CA VAL A 819 29.99 -22.04 -25.25
C VAL A 819 30.35 -21.06 -26.36
N VAL A 820 29.76 -21.25 -27.55
CA VAL A 820 30.00 -20.42 -28.75
C VAL A 820 28.73 -19.78 -29.30
N ALA A 821 27.54 -20.27 -28.94
CA ALA A 821 26.30 -19.63 -29.34
C ALA A 821 25.14 -19.94 -28.38
N VAL A 822 24.20 -19.00 -28.33
CA VAL A 822 22.95 -19.08 -27.57
C VAL A 822 21.81 -18.73 -28.53
N GLU A 823 20.95 -19.69 -28.80
CA GLU A 823 19.80 -19.55 -29.68
C GLU A 823 18.52 -19.50 -28.84
N VAL A 824 17.67 -18.52 -29.08
CA VAL A 824 16.38 -18.36 -28.37
C VAL A 824 15.25 -18.64 -29.34
N THR A 825 14.43 -19.64 -29.05
CA THR A 825 13.25 -19.99 -29.87
C THR A 825 12.06 -19.11 -29.50
N ALA A 826 11.04 -19.06 -30.36
CA ALA A 826 9.80 -18.36 -30.08
C ALA A 826 8.57 -19.21 -30.40
N ILE A 827 7.45 -18.94 -29.72
CA ILE A 827 6.15 -19.55 -30.00
C ILE A 827 5.38 -18.66 -30.99
N GLU A 828 4.77 -19.24 -32.01
CA GLU A 828 3.92 -18.54 -32.98
C GLU A 828 2.67 -17.96 -32.29
N ILE A 829 2.37 -16.67 -32.50
CA ILE A 829 1.41 -15.92 -31.65
C ILE A 829 0.09 -15.68 -32.38
N LYS A 830 -0.97 -16.37 -31.97
CA LYS A 830 -2.36 -16.11 -32.43
C LYS A 830 -3.18 -15.27 -31.44
N SER A 831 -2.75 -15.18 -30.19
CA SER A 831 -3.37 -14.43 -29.08
C SER A 831 -2.26 -13.88 -28.17
N TRP A 832 -2.55 -12.79 -27.45
CA TRP A 832 -1.70 -12.20 -26.41
C TRP A 832 -1.83 -12.90 -25.05
N ALA A 833 -2.18 -14.19 -25.06
CA ALA A 833 -2.35 -15.05 -23.90
C ALA A 833 -1.04 -15.33 -23.13
N HIS A 834 -1.17 -15.64 -21.84
CA HIS A 834 -0.08 -15.99 -20.93
C HIS A 834 0.61 -17.30 -21.32
N LEU A 835 -0.04 -18.16 -22.12
CA LEU A 835 0.51 -19.44 -22.59
C LEU A 835 1.75 -19.27 -23.50
N GLY A 836 2.00 -18.05 -24.00
CA GLY A 836 3.10 -17.76 -24.93
C GLY A 836 4.50 -17.68 -24.32
N ARG A 837 4.67 -17.75 -22.99
CA ARG A 837 5.98 -17.56 -22.34
C ARG A 837 6.08 -18.13 -20.91
N ASP A 838 7.24 -18.67 -20.56
CA ASP A 838 7.53 -19.18 -19.20
C ASP A 838 7.36 -18.11 -18.11
N VAL A 839 7.71 -16.85 -18.39
CA VAL A 839 7.58 -15.74 -17.43
C VAL A 839 6.13 -15.50 -17.00
N TYR A 840 5.16 -15.92 -17.82
CA TYR A 840 3.73 -15.78 -17.55
C TYR A 840 3.10 -17.10 -17.10
N ALA A 841 3.87 -18.21 -17.09
CA ALA A 841 3.34 -19.54 -16.85
C ALA A 841 2.75 -19.69 -15.44
N GLU A 842 3.25 -18.92 -14.47
CA GLU A 842 2.70 -18.90 -13.11
C GLU A 842 1.24 -18.43 -13.05
N PHE A 843 0.81 -17.62 -14.01
CA PHE A 843 -0.56 -17.12 -14.08
C PHE A 843 -1.53 -18.10 -14.75
N LEU A 844 -1.04 -19.12 -15.48
CA LEU A 844 -1.91 -20.04 -16.23
C LEU A 844 -2.87 -20.82 -15.34
N ASP A 845 -2.46 -21.09 -14.11
CA ASP A 845 -3.28 -21.74 -13.09
C ASP A 845 -4.06 -20.73 -12.23
N TYR A 846 -4.01 -19.43 -12.53
CA TYR A 846 -4.84 -18.43 -11.87
C TYR A 846 -6.31 -18.78 -12.05
N GLU A 847 -7.02 -18.91 -10.93
CA GLU A 847 -8.41 -19.32 -10.90
C GLU A 847 -9.34 -18.11 -10.87
N PHE A 848 -10.22 -18.04 -11.85
CA PHE A 848 -11.33 -17.12 -11.93
C PHE A 848 -12.65 -17.86 -11.64
N GLU A 849 -13.51 -17.31 -10.79
CA GLU A 849 -14.79 -17.94 -10.47
C GLU A 849 -15.97 -17.25 -11.17
N LEU A 850 -16.77 -18.03 -11.89
CA LEU A 850 -18.14 -17.65 -12.22
C LEU A 850 -19.06 -18.26 -11.17
N VAL A 851 -19.77 -17.41 -10.45
CA VAL A 851 -20.73 -17.81 -9.42
C VAL A 851 -22.12 -17.41 -9.89
N VAL A 852 -23.04 -18.36 -9.91
CA VAL A 852 -24.46 -18.06 -10.13
C VAL A 852 -25.23 -18.49 -8.91
N LYS A 853 -25.97 -17.56 -8.31
CA LYS A 853 -26.73 -17.81 -7.08
C LYS A 853 -28.17 -17.36 -7.20
N ASN A 854 -29.03 -18.06 -6.49
CA ASN A 854 -30.42 -17.71 -6.29
C ASN A 854 -30.77 -17.87 -4.81
N ASP A 855 -32.06 -17.84 -4.47
CA ASP A 855 -32.51 -17.84 -3.08
C ASP A 855 -32.34 -19.22 -2.40
N LYS A 856 -31.98 -20.27 -3.15
CA LYS A 856 -31.84 -21.66 -2.64
C LYS A 856 -30.41 -22.17 -2.67
N GLN A 857 -29.61 -21.76 -3.65
CA GLN A 857 -28.27 -22.31 -3.84
C GLN A 857 -27.33 -21.35 -4.55
N GLU A 858 -26.05 -21.59 -4.36
CA GLU A 858 -24.96 -20.97 -5.09
C GLU A 858 -24.17 -22.07 -5.81
N VAL A 859 -24.00 -21.93 -7.12
CA VAL A 859 -23.20 -22.84 -7.92
C VAL A 859 -22.02 -22.09 -8.48
N LYS A 860 -20.83 -22.64 -8.23
CA LYS A 860 -19.55 -22.06 -8.64
C LYS A 860 -18.94 -22.86 -9.78
N LYS A 861 -18.37 -22.15 -10.74
CA LYS A 861 -17.50 -22.70 -11.78
C LYS A 861 -16.15 -22.00 -11.68
N THR A 862 -15.14 -22.75 -11.26
CA THR A 862 -13.75 -22.31 -11.31
C THR A 862 -13.21 -22.54 -12.71
N ILE A 863 -12.65 -21.50 -13.30
CA ILE A 863 -12.09 -21.50 -14.65
C ILE A 863 -10.64 -21.04 -14.50
N LYS A 864 -9.69 -21.83 -14.98
CA LYS A 864 -8.28 -21.40 -14.96
C LYS A 864 -8.04 -20.41 -16.09
N LEU A 865 -7.08 -19.51 -15.91
CA LEU A 865 -6.70 -18.53 -16.92
C LEU A 865 -6.40 -19.17 -18.28
N LYS A 866 -5.65 -20.29 -18.29
CA LYS A 866 -5.38 -21.04 -19.53
C LYS A 866 -6.64 -21.51 -20.26
N ASP A 867 -7.71 -21.80 -19.50
CA ASP A 867 -8.98 -22.27 -20.06
C ASP A 867 -9.81 -21.08 -20.55
N LEU A 868 -9.78 -19.94 -19.86
CA LEU A 868 -10.35 -18.68 -20.34
C LEU A 868 -9.71 -18.25 -21.66
N GLU A 869 -8.38 -18.22 -21.73
CA GLU A 869 -7.62 -17.83 -22.92
C GLU A 869 -7.84 -18.77 -24.11
N ALA A 870 -8.21 -20.03 -23.85
CA ALA A 870 -8.57 -20.99 -24.88
C ALA A 870 -9.99 -20.79 -25.47
N MET A 871 -10.83 -19.93 -24.89
CA MET A 871 -12.18 -19.62 -25.39
C MET A 871 -12.15 -18.63 -26.55
N THR A 872 -11.51 -19.01 -27.66
CA THR A 872 -11.24 -18.11 -28.80
C THR A 872 -12.48 -17.45 -29.39
N ASP A 873 -13.65 -18.08 -29.29
CA ASP A 873 -14.93 -17.53 -29.78
C ASP A 873 -15.47 -16.38 -28.91
N LEU A 874 -14.94 -16.20 -27.70
CA LEU A 874 -15.32 -15.14 -26.76
C LEU A 874 -14.23 -14.06 -26.61
N VAL A 875 -13.11 -14.21 -27.31
CA VAL A 875 -12.00 -13.26 -27.26
C VAL A 875 -12.37 -11.99 -28.01
N GLU A 876 -12.26 -10.86 -27.32
CA GLU A 876 -12.45 -9.53 -27.85
C GLU A 876 -11.11 -8.79 -27.84
N ARG A 877 -10.82 -8.05 -28.92
CA ARG A 877 -9.67 -7.14 -28.99
C ARG A 877 -10.11 -5.79 -29.51
N THR A 878 -10.12 -4.78 -28.64
CA THR A 878 -10.54 -3.42 -28.99
C THR A 878 -9.76 -2.38 -28.19
N ASN A 879 -9.72 -1.17 -28.73
CA ASN A 879 -9.21 0.01 -28.03
C ASN A 879 -10.24 0.51 -27.01
N TYR A 880 -9.75 0.87 -25.82
CA TYR A 880 -10.53 1.52 -24.75
C TYR A 880 -9.94 2.89 -24.43
N SER A 881 -10.80 3.90 -24.29
CA SER A 881 -10.36 5.29 -24.04
C SER A 881 -10.19 5.61 -22.56
N VAL A 882 -10.88 4.84 -21.69
CA VAL A 882 -10.75 4.94 -20.23
C VAL A 882 -9.27 4.76 -19.82
N LEU A 883 -8.78 5.61 -18.91
CA LEU A 883 -7.42 5.51 -18.34
C LEU A 883 -6.26 5.56 -19.36
N GLU A 884 -6.52 5.95 -20.63
CA GLU A 884 -5.52 5.92 -21.73
C GLU A 884 -4.82 4.54 -21.89
N ILE A 885 -5.51 3.45 -21.56
CA ILE A 885 -4.91 2.10 -21.50
C ILE A 885 -4.59 1.49 -22.87
N GLY A 886 -5.24 1.96 -23.93
CA GLY A 886 -5.02 1.50 -25.29
C GLY A 886 -5.80 0.21 -25.65
N THR A 887 -5.19 -0.64 -26.48
CA THR A 887 -5.82 -1.86 -26.99
C THR A 887 -5.76 -2.97 -25.96
N CYS A 888 -6.90 -3.49 -25.56
CA CYS A 888 -7.00 -4.61 -24.63
C CYS A 888 -7.43 -5.88 -25.37
N GLU A 889 -6.94 -7.03 -24.92
CA GLU A 889 -7.44 -8.36 -25.28
C GLU A 889 -7.97 -9.07 -24.03
N GLY A 890 -9.16 -9.66 -24.15
CA GLY A 890 -9.85 -10.29 -23.04
C GLY A 890 -11.06 -11.11 -23.45
N ILE A 891 -11.75 -11.69 -22.47
CA ILE A 891 -12.98 -12.46 -22.67
C ILE A 891 -14.20 -11.56 -22.47
N ASN A 892 -15.15 -11.60 -23.40
CA ASN A 892 -16.43 -10.92 -23.26
C ASN A 892 -17.18 -11.43 -22.00
N LEU A 893 -17.41 -10.55 -21.02
CA LEU A 893 -17.99 -10.94 -19.72
C LEU A 893 -19.38 -11.55 -19.86
N TRP A 894 -20.26 -10.90 -20.62
CA TRP A 894 -21.62 -11.40 -20.82
C TRP A 894 -21.64 -12.69 -21.66
N GLY A 895 -20.75 -12.77 -22.65
CA GLY A 895 -20.51 -13.99 -23.43
C GLY A 895 -20.12 -15.17 -22.53
N LEU A 896 -19.20 -14.97 -21.59
CA LEU A 896 -18.78 -15.98 -20.61
C LEU A 896 -19.94 -16.43 -19.70
N ILE A 897 -20.71 -15.48 -19.16
CA ILE A 897 -21.88 -15.79 -18.33
C ILE A 897 -22.86 -16.65 -19.12
N MET A 898 -23.19 -16.27 -20.35
CA MET A 898 -24.11 -17.03 -21.19
C MET A 898 -23.54 -18.37 -21.62
N HIS A 899 -22.23 -18.48 -21.84
CA HIS A 899 -21.58 -19.74 -22.19
C HIS A 899 -21.86 -20.84 -21.14
N TYR A 900 -21.73 -20.48 -19.86
CA TYR A 900 -21.90 -21.43 -18.76
C TYR A 900 -23.31 -21.48 -18.17
N ALA A 901 -24.05 -20.37 -18.20
CA ALA A 901 -25.29 -20.21 -17.46
C ALA A 901 -26.54 -19.97 -18.34
N ALA A 902 -26.45 -20.07 -19.67
CA ALA A 902 -27.58 -19.80 -20.57
C ALA A 902 -28.90 -20.52 -20.23
N ASP A 903 -28.79 -21.73 -19.68
CA ASP A 903 -29.93 -22.58 -19.34
C ASP A 903 -30.47 -22.35 -17.91
N VAL A 904 -29.83 -21.45 -17.13
CA VAL A 904 -30.25 -21.12 -15.77
C VAL A 904 -31.50 -20.22 -15.80
N PRO A 905 -32.60 -20.60 -15.13
CA PRO A 905 -33.78 -19.74 -15.02
C PRO A 905 -33.46 -18.36 -14.43
N GLY A 906 -33.98 -17.31 -15.04
CA GLY A 906 -33.74 -15.92 -14.60
C GLY A 906 -32.42 -15.31 -15.08
N ILE A 907 -31.51 -16.06 -15.71
CA ILE A 907 -30.19 -15.53 -16.12
C ILE A 907 -30.28 -14.41 -17.15
N LYS A 908 -31.32 -14.39 -17.99
CA LYS A 908 -31.51 -13.37 -19.05
C LYS A 908 -31.89 -11.99 -18.51
N ASP A 909 -32.33 -11.95 -17.25
CA ASP A 909 -32.74 -10.78 -16.48
C ASP A 909 -32.32 -10.96 -15.02
N PRO A 910 -30.99 -10.95 -14.74
CA PRO A 910 -30.47 -11.21 -13.41
C PRO A 910 -30.77 -10.03 -12.47
N VAL A 911 -30.74 -10.30 -11.17
CA VAL A 911 -30.89 -9.31 -10.09
C VAL A 911 -29.64 -8.44 -9.95
N SER A 912 -28.46 -9.04 -10.10
CA SER A 912 -27.18 -8.33 -10.05
C SER A 912 -26.11 -9.06 -10.85
N VAL A 913 -25.09 -8.32 -11.30
CA VAL A 913 -23.88 -8.88 -11.93
C VAL A 913 -22.67 -8.18 -11.32
N THR A 914 -22.15 -8.78 -10.26
CA THR A 914 -21.13 -8.18 -9.42
C THR A 914 -19.76 -8.76 -9.71
N ALA A 915 -18.84 -7.92 -10.16
CA ALA A 915 -17.44 -8.25 -10.41
C ALA A 915 -16.61 -7.97 -9.15
N TYR A 916 -15.62 -8.82 -8.87
CA TYR A 916 -14.76 -8.73 -7.68
C TYR A 916 -13.28 -8.83 -8.03
N ALA A 917 -12.46 -8.05 -7.34
CA ALA A 917 -11.01 -8.18 -7.26
C ALA A 917 -10.57 -9.23 -6.23
N SER A 918 -9.28 -9.53 -6.19
CA SER A 918 -8.66 -10.43 -5.20
C SER A 918 -8.65 -9.86 -3.78
N ASP A 919 -8.64 -8.53 -3.63
CA ASP A 919 -8.83 -7.85 -2.35
C ASP A 919 -10.33 -7.67 -2.01
N ASN A 920 -11.20 -8.28 -2.81
CA ASN A 920 -12.65 -8.27 -2.72
C ASN A 920 -13.31 -6.90 -2.95
N TYR A 921 -12.56 -5.90 -3.43
CA TYR A 921 -13.15 -4.73 -4.05
C TYR A 921 -14.14 -5.16 -5.14
N SER A 922 -15.34 -4.61 -5.15
CA SER A 922 -16.39 -5.06 -6.06
C SER A 922 -17.22 -3.95 -6.68
N LYS A 923 -17.80 -4.26 -7.84
CA LYS A 923 -18.74 -3.39 -8.55
C LYS A 923 -19.87 -4.21 -9.13
N ASP A 924 -21.10 -3.76 -8.91
CA ASP A 924 -22.27 -4.30 -9.59
C ASP A 924 -22.46 -3.62 -10.95
N TYR A 925 -22.07 -4.31 -12.00
CA TYR A 925 -22.13 -3.80 -13.38
C TYR A 925 -23.55 -3.68 -13.90
N LEU A 926 -24.48 -4.47 -13.38
CA LEU A 926 -25.88 -4.30 -13.76
C LEU A 926 -26.43 -2.96 -13.24
N SER A 927 -26.12 -2.60 -12.00
CA SER A 927 -26.53 -1.32 -11.42
C SER A 927 -25.83 -0.12 -12.06
N ILE A 928 -24.56 -0.25 -12.45
CA ILE A 928 -23.78 0.85 -13.04
C ILE A 928 -24.16 1.12 -14.50
N PHE A 929 -24.31 0.07 -15.32
CA PHE A 929 -24.42 0.21 -16.78
C PHE A 929 -25.80 -0.19 -17.33
N GLY A 930 -26.60 -0.90 -16.55
CA GLY A 930 -27.86 -1.47 -17.00
C GLY A 930 -27.69 -2.66 -17.95
N MET A 931 -28.81 -3.37 -18.19
CA MET A 931 -28.78 -4.64 -18.92
C MET A 931 -28.40 -4.52 -20.40
N ASP A 932 -28.76 -3.40 -21.04
CA ASP A 932 -28.43 -3.15 -22.45
C ASP A 932 -26.92 -3.02 -22.66
N ALA A 933 -26.24 -2.24 -21.82
CA ALA A 933 -24.80 -2.08 -21.90
C ALA A 933 -24.04 -3.36 -21.50
N LEU A 934 -24.57 -4.13 -20.54
CA LEU A 934 -23.98 -5.44 -20.20
C LEU A 934 -24.04 -6.42 -21.39
N LYS A 935 -25.16 -6.45 -22.13
CA LYS A 935 -25.36 -7.34 -23.29
C LYS A 935 -24.60 -6.89 -24.54
N ASN A 936 -24.69 -5.59 -24.84
CA ASN A 936 -24.32 -5.04 -26.13
C ASN A 936 -23.06 -4.16 -26.09
N GLY A 937 -22.51 -3.90 -24.89
CA GLY A 937 -21.38 -3.01 -24.66
C GLY A 937 -21.78 -1.59 -24.25
N VAL A 938 -20.87 -0.95 -23.51
CA VAL A 938 -20.96 0.44 -23.03
C VAL A 938 -20.63 1.40 -24.18
N VAL A 939 -21.39 2.48 -24.30
CA VAL A 939 -21.26 3.45 -25.40
C VAL A 939 -20.08 4.39 -25.12
N ASP A 940 -19.16 4.54 -26.08
CA ASP A 940 -18.05 5.51 -26.04
C ASP A 940 -18.49 6.92 -26.46
N GLY A 941 -17.58 7.90 -26.37
CA GLY A 941 -17.85 9.30 -26.72
C GLY A 941 -18.25 9.54 -28.18
N ASP A 942 -17.98 8.57 -29.07
CA ASP A 942 -18.32 8.59 -30.49
C ASP A 942 -19.59 7.80 -30.80
N GLY A 943 -20.25 7.23 -29.79
CA GLY A 943 -21.46 6.44 -29.94
C GLY A 943 -21.24 4.96 -30.30
N ASN A 944 -19.99 4.48 -30.34
CA ASN A 944 -19.69 3.07 -30.58
C ASN A 944 -19.82 2.27 -29.28
N ARG A 945 -20.25 1.01 -29.37
CA ARG A 945 -20.34 0.14 -28.21
C ARG A 945 -19.06 -0.66 -28.00
N LYS A 946 -18.57 -0.67 -26.76
CA LYS A 946 -17.41 -1.44 -26.31
C LYS A 946 -17.85 -2.49 -25.29
N PRO A 947 -17.53 -3.78 -25.48
CA PRO A 947 -17.91 -4.82 -24.54
C PRO A 947 -17.23 -4.61 -23.18
N ILE A 948 -17.85 -5.11 -22.12
CA ILE A 948 -17.19 -5.29 -20.83
C ILE A 948 -16.37 -6.57 -20.93
N ILE A 949 -15.06 -6.48 -20.70
CA ILE A 949 -14.16 -7.64 -20.84
C ILE A 949 -13.47 -7.99 -19.54
N ILE A 950 -13.20 -9.29 -19.39
CA ILE A 950 -12.18 -9.83 -18.49
C ILE A 950 -10.87 -9.81 -19.27
N CYS A 951 -10.19 -8.66 -19.19
CA CYS A 951 -8.92 -8.39 -19.86
C CYS A 951 -7.80 -9.25 -19.26
N TYR A 952 -7.01 -9.88 -20.13
CA TYR A 952 -5.80 -10.62 -19.77
C TYR A 952 -4.54 -10.05 -20.45
N ALA A 953 -4.66 -9.12 -21.40
CA ALA A 953 -3.51 -8.49 -22.05
C ALA A 953 -3.79 -7.05 -22.52
N ILE A 954 -2.73 -6.23 -22.53
CA ILE A 954 -2.77 -4.84 -22.99
C ILE A 954 -1.65 -4.62 -24.01
N ASN A 955 -2.00 -4.07 -25.18
CA ASN A 955 -1.10 -3.66 -26.26
C ASN A 955 -0.03 -4.70 -26.65
N GLY A 956 -0.39 -5.99 -26.65
CA GLY A 956 0.54 -7.09 -26.99
C GLY A 956 1.12 -7.85 -25.80
N TYR A 957 0.92 -7.37 -24.57
CA TYR A 957 1.58 -7.92 -23.39
C TYR A 957 0.54 -8.48 -22.40
N PRO A 958 0.67 -9.76 -21.99
CA PRO A 958 -0.13 -10.33 -20.92
C PRO A 958 -0.02 -9.52 -19.62
N LEU A 959 -1.10 -9.48 -18.85
CA LEU A 959 -1.15 -8.77 -17.58
C LEU A 959 -0.37 -9.51 -16.49
N VAL A 960 0.35 -8.78 -15.66
CA VAL A 960 1.11 -9.35 -14.54
C VAL A 960 0.65 -8.73 -13.23
N GLU A 961 0.89 -9.38 -12.10
CA GLU A 961 0.36 -8.88 -10.82
C GLU A 961 0.96 -7.53 -10.41
N LYS A 962 2.23 -7.25 -10.69
CA LYS A 962 2.97 -6.11 -10.13
C LYS A 962 3.96 -5.52 -11.13
N GLU A 963 4.38 -4.28 -10.89
CA GLU A 963 5.35 -3.57 -11.77
C GLU A 963 6.78 -4.10 -11.63
N ASP A 964 7.10 -4.78 -10.54
CA ASP A 964 8.38 -5.47 -10.35
C ASP A 964 8.40 -6.88 -10.96
N HIS A 965 7.25 -7.36 -11.45
CA HIS A 965 7.17 -8.64 -12.12
C HIS A 965 7.90 -8.56 -13.46
N GLU A 966 8.70 -9.56 -13.79
CA GLU A 966 9.56 -9.57 -14.97
C GLU A 966 8.81 -9.43 -16.32
N GLY A 967 7.59 -9.96 -16.38
CA GLY A 967 6.72 -9.78 -17.54
C GLY A 967 6.12 -8.38 -17.68
N TYR A 968 6.39 -7.47 -16.72
CA TYR A 968 5.97 -6.07 -16.76
C TYR A 968 6.78 -5.26 -17.77
N THR A 969 6.10 -4.33 -18.44
CA THR A 969 6.75 -3.28 -19.21
C THR A 969 6.07 -1.94 -18.98
N GLY A 970 6.88 -0.94 -18.63
CA GLY A 970 6.42 0.45 -18.49
C GLY A 970 5.88 1.04 -19.79
N LEU A 971 6.16 0.42 -20.95
CA LEU A 971 5.62 0.83 -22.25
C LEU A 971 4.10 0.70 -22.31
N VAL A 972 3.53 -0.32 -21.66
CA VAL A 972 2.08 -0.60 -21.72
C VAL A 972 1.43 -0.71 -20.34
N LYS A 973 2.20 -0.54 -19.26
CA LYS A 973 1.75 -0.54 -17.85
C LYS A 973 0.87 -1.77 -17.52
N ASN A 974 1.31 -2.95 -17.93
CA ASN A 974 0.57 -4.22 -17.84
C ASN A 974 0.57 -4.87 -16.44
N ALA A 975 0.77 -4.12 -15.35
CA ALA A 975 0.74 -4.65 -13.98
C ALA A 975 -0.69 -4.98 -13.49
N TYR A 976 -0.92 -5.12 -12.18
CA TYR A 976 -2.26 -5.20 -11.58
C TYR A 976 -3.23 -6.27 -12.18
N GLY A 977 -2.68 -7.40 -12.63
CA GLY A 977 -3.34 -8.56 -13.25
C GLY A 977 -3.33 -9.81 -12.36
N PRO A 978 -3.38 -11.04 -12.91
CA PRO A 978 -3.30 -11.39 -14.34
C PRO A 978 -4.62 -11.21 -15.10
N LEU A 979 -5.70 -10.89 -14.40
CA LEU A 979 -6.98 -10.50 -14.99
C LEU A 979 -7.40 -9.12 -14.50
N ARG A 980 -8.08 -8.36 -15.35
CA ARG A 980 -8.74 -7.09 -14.98
C ARG A 980 -10.12 -7.03 -15.62
N PHE A 981 -11.10 -6.45 -14.95
CA PHE A 981 -12.32 -6.04 -15.62
C PHE A 981 -12.12 -4.65 -16.24
N ILE A 982 -12.39 -4.51 -17.53
CA ILE A 982 -12.26 -3.24 -18.26
C ILE A 982 -13.61 -2.85 -18.86
N THR A 983 -13.98 -1.58 -18.64
CA THR A 983 -15.24 -0.97 -19.07
C THR A 983 -14.98 0.41 -19.69
N GLU A 984 -15.69 0.77 -20.75
CA GLU A 984 -15.55 2.09 -21.38
C GLU A 984 -16.22 3.21 -20.55
N THR A 985 -15.75 4.46 -20.66
CA THR A 985 -16.29 5.70 -20.04
C THR A 985 -16.35 5.81 -18.50
N ASN A 986 -16.14 4.74 -17.72
CA ASN A 986 -16.18 4.79 -16.25
C ASN A 986 -14.91 4.18 -15.62
N GLN A 987 -13.98 5.02 -15.20
CA GLN A 987 -12.72 4.60 -14.57
C GLN A 987 -12.94 3.85 -13.24
N GLY A 988 -13.93 4.27 -12.45
CA GLY A 988 -14.24 3.65 -11.15
C GLY A 988 -14.88 2.27 -11.26
N ALA A 989 -15.27 1.85 -12.46
CA ALA A 989 -15.82 0.53 -12.74
C ALA A 989 -14.77 -0.49 -13.25
N ALA A 990 -13.57 -0.02 -13.63
CA ALA A 990 -12.47 -0.91 -13.95
C ALA A 990 -11.91 -1.53 -12.67
N ILE A 991 -11.80 -2.87 -12.65
CA ILE A 991 -11.35 -3.61 -11.47
C ILE A 991 -10.02 -4.29 -11.79
N LYS A 992 -9.01 -3.98 -10.98
CA LYS A 992 -7.70 -4.64 -11.00
C LYS A 992 -7.76 -5.98 -10.27
N TYR A 993 -6.88 -6.93 -10.59
CA TYR A 993 -6.81 -8.23 -9.92
C TYR A 993 -8.14 -9.01 -9.93
N ALA A 994 -8.81 -9.08 -11.08
CA ALA A 994 -10.14 -9.68 -11.23
C ALA A 994 -10.16 -11.16 -10.83
N LYS A 995 -10.97 -11.50 -9.82
CA LYS A 995 -10.99 -12.82 -9.19
C LYS A 995 -12.28 -13.61 -9.45
N LYS A 996 -13.43 -12.94 -9.43
CA LYS A 996 -14.72 -13.61 -9.65
C LYS A 996 -15.79 -12.67 -10.19
N VAL A 997 -16.81 -13.25 -10.79
CA VAL A 997 -18.08 -12.58 -11.07
C VAL A 997 -19.23 -13.38 -10.45
N VAL A 998 -20.11 -12.68 -9.75
CA VAL A 998 -21.30 -13.25 -9.11
C VAL A 998 -22.54 -12.73 -9.83
N VAL A 999 -23.34 -13.65 -10.37
CA VAL A 999 -24.63 -13.36 -11.00
C VAL A 999 -25.74 -13.84 -10.08
N THR A 1000 -26.53 -12.89 -9.57
CA THR A 1000 -27.69 -13.21 -8.74
C THR A 1000 -28.92 -13.29 -9.62
N VAL A 1001 -29.70 -14.37 -9.54
CA VAL A 1001 -30.96 -14.54 -10.27
C VAL A 1001 -32.13 -14.76 -9.31
N LYS A 1002 -33.35 -14.46 -9.73
CA LYS A 1002 -34.57 -14.61 -8.88
C LYS A 1002 -34.99 -16.08 -8.77
N GLY A 1003 -35.53 -16.47 -7.61
CA GLY A 1003 -36.23 -17.75 -7.42
C GLY A 1003 -35.40 -18.85 -6.78
N SER A 1004 -35.93 -20.08 -6.78
CA SER A 1004 -35.35 -21.23 -6.05
C SER A 1004 -35.18 -22.49 -6.92
N ASP A 1005 -35.20 -22.32 -8.24
CA ASP A 1005 -35.01 -23.40 -9.20
C ASP A 1005 -33.60 -24.00 -9.10
N GLU A 1006 -33.45 -25.23 -9.62
CA GLU A 1006 -32.15 -25.90 -9.65
C GLU A 1006 -31.19 -25.18 -10.62
N ILE A 1007 -30.06 -24.66 -10.11
CA ILE A 1007 -29.02 -24.05 -10.94
C ILE A 1007 -28.09 -25.16 -11.42
N LYS A 1008 -27.88 -25.24 -12.74
CA LYS A 1008 -26.88 -26.12 -13.35
C LYS A 1008 -26.05 -25.31 -14.34
N LEU A 1009 -24.76 -25.19 -14.06
CA LEU A 1009 -23.78 -24.61 -14.97
C LEU A 1009 -23.24 -25.69 -15.90
N LYS A 1010 -22.89 -25.32 -17.13
CA LYS A 1010 -22.27 -26.21 -18.11
C LYS A 1010 -20.82 -26.60 -17.77
#